data_AF-A0A9D9GT91-F1
#
_entry.id   AF-A0A9D9GT91-F1
#
_cell.length_a   1.000
_cell.length_b   1.000
_cell.length_c   1.000
_cell.angle_alpha   90.00
_cell.angle_beta   90.00
_cell.angle_gamma   90.00
#
_symmetry.space_group_name_H-M   'P 1'
#
loop_
_entity.id
_entity.type
_entity.pdbx_description
1 polymer ?
#
loop_
_entity_poly.entity_id
_entity_poly.type
_entity_poly.pdbx_seq_one_letter_code
_entity_poly.pdbx_strand_id
1 'polypeptide(L)'
;MGGHKRTFTKLTLTSLLTASIAGISLPAIADNEDISSDEEPKITITSPEVIRDEIKSGISNFINDADTENSSVAAQTETNYKEIYKNLNPADPITASQITIDNAENVSGTEIKLEIASPSGWGNATTNQNGKKKNQYVIGNQLNDVTGSVIYLKHEGYTNGKRTYGAAIHVDDDVKRGSGTYDGDLKIIASGNGISGGNIRIEAVVNNTSGYGKDEGMYDGIQAYGERDVKLEASGDIFIYANNNGIDNDDTKENYDGSGGQVRISALNGSNVIIGGINRQDGVKEGDGIRTQGTGSIIVEATETNKITGYDVGVFVEESSTQTTTSGAEYNILVTADGNGLETGKIANTIIGHNNGIEVASDSKDVKVGVLAENGDNYIEGLKSYNSTDDGGTWGYGISTNGGHVEVHAKNGVNYIGGVIGINADNGGYIKVESSSGAYVFATDQAVSGTEDYYGVRVSNGSQVNFQISSGGCGDIVIGAFKKAGDVTSKNYFNEAVTMAGGTAVFKDASGSGTNLFIASGAAVHLKTNDENKAVDNVFTSENGINEFHTLSGKAAVWADNGSSGSIYIYAIDFDGSNKIIASGDESVGILTGDNSTGMIYLLSYGNNQIYAGGTAIEHNGSQTITIEANDFDGSRNEDNFNYVAGGYDFDNNTLKEGDKANGITLTGEGSITLKARGNYVFGSQYGVQLTDGVKELADDKDNIQITATSSSGNSVTGANAGIMNESATGKISLIAEAEEKTVSYPYKNPNPESGGTNLVYATADASSGIYTKGGQITLVGQYGNTVYGKQTGIDIYGGSVSLTSSSGANNIFGDDFGIHVGENAAEGTQVILSGTANNIEVYGSGDEVDSADGINLAKNSSGSVSLTATSGNNTIFAKASAENIGGDGIYTAQSSTGDVTLNANAGSNYIAAQNNGIDSSGSGNITLTAASGTNAVYGSVNFDTESIEQTGPDGAGIRVAGDGTVSLQGKSNIVSGWDAGIKLKVADTEPEEGHYSVMLDAENNSVTGHDHGIDAEGGTALLHASGDSGYNMIVAEEGSGIRSVGAQITVTADQGSNYVLTPGKGIDALSGSVIDFTAGGSNFIQAGQLDVSGNATADAYAIDATGGSKLSFKAKDSNSILGAAMPLMKAQ
;
A
#
# COMPACT_ATOMS: atom_id res chain seq x y z
N MET A 1 -34.17 6.43 -29.82
CA MET A 1 -34.96 7.68 -29.72
C MET A 1 -36.18 7.47 -28.83
N GLY A 2 -36.38 8.33 -27.83
CA GLY A 2 -37.52 8.28 -26.89
C GLY A 2 -37.18 8.99 -25.58
N GLY A 3 -37.31 10.32 -25.55
CA GLY A 3 -36.90 11.15 -24.41
C GLY A 3 -37.92 11.16 -23.27
N HIS A 4 -37.47 10.80 -22.08
CA HIS A 4 -38.11 11.15 -20.81
C HIS A 4 -37.16 12.05 -20.00
N LYS A 5 -37.47 13.35 -19.92
CA LYS A 5 -36.88 14.24 -18.91
C LYS A 5 -37.49 13.89 -17.55
N ARG A 6 -36.70 13.31 -16.64
CA ARG A 6 -36.98 13.30 -15.20
C ARG A 6 -36.08 14.32 -14.52
N THR A 7 -36.68 15.27 -13.83
CA THR A 7 -35.99 16.22 -12.95
C THR A 7 -35.76 15.51 -11.61
N PHE A 8 -34.52 15.32 -11.18
CA PHE A 8 -34.19 14.85 -9.84
C PHE A 8 -33.89 16.04 -8.92
N THR A 9 -34.57 16.08 -7.77
CA THR A 9 -34.36 17.08 -6.73
C THR A 9 -33.44 16.48 -5.66
N LYS A 10 -32.28 17.12 -5.45
CA LYS A 10 -31.34 16.94 -4.33
C LYS A 10 -30.63 15.57 -4.25
N LEU A 11 -29.44 15.47 -4.87
CA LEU A 11 -28.49 14.36 -4.73
C LEU A 11 -27.51 14.62 -3.58
N THR A 12 -27.23 13.60 -2.77
CA THR A 12 -26.18 13.56 -1.74
C THR A 12 -24.85 13.06 -2.31
N LEU A 13 -23.74 13.48 -1.69
CA LEU A 13 -22.33 13.37 -2.12
C LEU A 13 -21.86 11.95 -2.51
N THR A 14 -22.56 10.90 -2.06
CA THR A 14 -22.26 9.49 -2.31
C THR A 14 -22.43 9.06 -3.78
N SER A 15 -23.07 9.87 -4.62
CA SER A 15 -23.42 9.51 -6.01
C SER A 15 -22.46 10.05 -7.08
N LEU A 16 -21.39 10.74 -6.69
CA LEU A 16 -20.42 11.35 -7.63
C LEU A 16 -19.15 10.51 -7.85
N LEU A 17 -18.84 9.54 -6.97
CA LEU A 17 -17.63 8.72 -7.11
C LEU A 17 -17.83 7.49 -8.01
N THR A 18 -19.07 7.03 -8.20
CA THR A 18 -19.36 5.79 -8.95
C THR A 18 -19.50 5.99 -10.47
N ALA A 19 -19.49 7.23 -10.97
CA ALA A 19 -19.75 7.54 -12.38
C ALA A 19 -18.50 7.95 -13.20
N SER A 20 -17.32 8.05 -12.57
CA SER A 20 -16.09 8.54 -13.24
C SER A 20 -15.06 7.44 -13.55
N ILE A 21 -15.33 6.17 -13.21
CA ILE A 21 -14.40 5.03 -13.42
C ILE A 21 -15.07 3.96 -14.29
N ALA A 22 -15.73 4.39 -15.37
CA ALA A 22 -16.16 3.50 -16.44
C ALA A 22 -15.84 4.15 -17.78
N GLY A 23 -14.55 4.23 -18.09
CA GLY A 23 -14.07 4.45 -19.45
C GLY A 23 -14.33 3.19 -20.27
N ILE A 24 -15.57 2.98 -20.70
CA ILE A 24 -15.89 2.01 -21.75
C ILE A 24 -15.42 2.63 -23.06
N SER A 25 -14.21 2.29 -23.51
CA SER A 25 -13.83 2.47 -24.90
C SER A 25 -14.60 1.46 -25.74
N LEU A 26 -15.68 1.91 -26.39
CA LEU A 26 -16.23 1.21 -27.55
C LEU A 26 -15.28 1.41 -28.75
N PRO A 27 -15.15 0.42 -29.65
CA PRO A 27 -14.25 0.51 -30.80
C PRO A 27 -14.71 1.61 -31.77
N ALA A 28 -13.72 2.24 -32.38
CA ALA A 28 -13.88 3.31 -33.35
C ALA A 28 -14.81 2.89 -34.51
N ILE A 29 -15.92 3.61 -34.68
CA ILE A 29 -16.67 3.66 -35.94
C ILE A 29 -16.30 4.99 -36.59
N ALA A 30 -15.66 4.90 -37.76
CA ALA A 30 -15.35 6.02 -38.60
C ALA A 30 -16.62 6.64 -39.23
N ASP A 31 -16.51 7.93 -39.55
CA ASP A 31 -17.38 8.80 -40.36
C ASP A 31 -18.71 9.32 -39.78
N ASN A 32 -18.69 10.55 -39.27
CA ASN A 32 -19.34 11.69 -39.98
C ASN A 32 -18.95 13.06 -39.40
N GLU A 33 -18.85 14.02 -40.31
CA GLU A 33 -18.49 15.43 -40.12
C GLU A 33 -19.48 16.23 -39.24
N ASP A 34 -18.98 17.38 -38.77
CA ASP A 34 -19.66 18.52 -38.13
C ASP A 34 -20.16 18.36 -36.68
N ILE A 35 -19.38 18.87 -35.73
CA ILE A 35 -19.81 19.87 -34.73
C ILE A 35 -18.56 20.64 -34.24
N SER A 36 -18.66 21.96 -34.33
CA SER A 36 -17.65 22.96 -33.98
C SER A 36 -17.25 22.95 -32.50
N SER A 37 -15.95 23.08 -32.28
CA SER A 37 -15.32 23.57 -31.05
C SER A 37 -15.96 24.89 -30.58
N ASP A 38 -16.44 24.91 -29.34
CA ASP A 38 -16.31 26.00 -28.36
C ASP A 38 -17.36 25.84 -27.26
N GLU A 39 -16.90 25.71 -26.02
CA GLU A 39 -17.59 25.72 -24.71
C GLU A 39 -17.47 24.41 -23.90
N GLU A 40 -16.36 24.27 -23.18
CA GLU A 40 -16.27 23.38 -22.02
C GLU A 40 -17.19 23.88 -20.89
N PRO A 41 -18.03 23.03 -20.29
CA PRO A 41 -18.78 23.38 -19.09
C PRO A 41 -17.84 23.31 -17.87
N LYS A 42 -17.35 24.48 -17.42
CA LYS A 42 -16.65 24.61 -16.14
C LYS A 42 -17.61 24.32 -14.98
N ILE A 43 -17.42 23.19 -14.31
CA ILE A 43 -18.04 22.87 -13.02
C ILE A 43 -17.17 23.49 -11.92
N THR A 44 -17.63 24.59 -11.34
CA THR A 44 -16.99 25.19 -10.15
C THR A 44 -17.43 24.42 -8.91
N ILE A 45 -16.51 23.64 -8.33
CA ILE A 45 -16.69 23.03 -7.01
C ILE A 45 -16.39 24.09 -5.95
N THR A 46 -17.41 24.56 -5.24
CA THR A 46 -17.23 25.38 -4.03
C THR A 46 -16.71 24.49 -2.90
N SER A 47 -15.46 24.77 -2.50
CA SER A 47 -14.63 24.08 -1.52
C SER A 47 -15.15 24.17 -0.06
N PRO A 48 -14.77 23.23 0.83
CA PRO A 48 -14.97 23.28 2.29
C PRO A 48 -14.10 24.36 2.98
N GLU A 49 -14.08 25.57 2.43
CA GLU A 49 -13.26 26.72 2.87
C GLU A 49 -13.70 27.31 4.21
N VAL A 50 -14.94 27.08 4.66
CA VAL A 50 -15.52 27.78 5.82
C VAL A 50 -14.95 27.30 7.18
N ILE A 51 -14.57 26.02 7.31
CA ILE A 51 -13.97 25.49 8.57
C ILE A 51 -12.46 25.83 8.63
N ARG A 52 -11.81 25.88 7.46
CA ARG A 52 -10.39 26.20 7.32
C ARG A 52 -10.09 27.67 7.64
N ASP A 53 -11.02 28.59 7.38
CA ASP A 53 -10.83 30.02 7.60
C ASP A 53 -11.06 30.47 9.06
N GLU A 54 -11.91 29.77 9.83
CA GLU A 54 -12.06 30.02 11.28
C GLU A 54 -10.83 29.57 12.08
N ILE A 55 -10.22 28.42 11.73
CA ILE A 55 -8.98 27.93 12.36
C ILE A 55 -7.76 28.79 11.93
N LYS A 56 -7.70 29.20 10.65
CA LYS A 56 -6.67 30.14 10.16
C LYS A 56 -6.71 31.50 10.87
N SER A 57 -7.91 32.03 11.14
CA SER A 57 -8.06 33.32 11.84
C SER A 57 -7.61 33.23 13.30
N GLY A 58 -7.88 32.12 14.00
CA GLY A 58 -7.41 31.87 15.36
C GLY A 58 -5.89 31.77 15.47
N ILE A 59 -5.26 31.02 14.56
CA ILE A 59 -3.80 30.77 14.56
C ILE A 59 -3.01 31.98 14.01
N SER A 60 -3.52 32.67 12.97
CA SER A 60 -2.85 33.82 12.37
C SER A 60 -2.85 35.05 13.28
N ASN A 61 -3.87 35.23 14.13
CA ASN A 61 -3.89 36.31 15.11
C ASN A 61 -2.92 36.04 16.29
N PHE A 62 -2.73 34.78 16.69
CA PHE A 62 -1.79 34.38 17.74
C PHE A 62 -0.33 34.43 17.30
N ILE A 63 -0.02 33.98 16.07
CA ILE A 63 1.36 34.02 15.53
C ILE A 63 1.80 35.45 15.22
N ASN A 64 0.92 36.35 14.76
CA ASN A 64 1.33 37.75 14.53
C ASN A 64 1.70 38.49 15.83
N ASP A 65 1.19 38.05 16.98
CA ASP A 65 1.60 38.53 18.31
C ASP A 65 2.93 37.91 18.79
N ALA A 66 3.37 36.77 18.23
CA ALA A 66 4.63 36.10 18.59
C ALA A 66 5.80 36.33 17.59
N ASP A 67 5.53 36.48 16.29
CA ASP A 67 6.53 36.64 15.21
C ASP A 67 7.01 38.09 15.03
N THR A 68 6.20 39.09 15.43
CA THR A 68 6.65 40.50 15.36
C THR A 68 7.65 40.86 16.46
N GLU A 69 7.97 39.95 17.38
CA GLU A 69 8.93 40.14 18.47
C GLU A 69 10.32 39.52 18.23
N ASN A 70 10.61 38.79 17.14
CA ASN A 70 11.82 37.95 17.11
C ASN A 70 13.01 38.36 16.22
N SER A 71 13.11 39.62 15.75
CA SER A 71 14.35 40.08 15.07
C SER A 71 14.96 41.40 15.57
N SER A 72 14.41 42.02 16.62
CA SER A 72 14.97 43.24 17.22
C SER A 72 14.94 43.28 18.76
N VAL A 73 14.45 42.22 19.42
CA VAL A 73 14.10 42.27 20.84
C VAL A 73 15.30 42.32 21.78
N ALA A 74 16.48 41.80 21.45
CA ALA A 74 17.67 42.06 22.28
C ALA A 74 18.01 43.57 22.43
N ALA A 75 17.51 44.44 21.55
CA ALA A 75 17.65 45.90 21.65
C ALA A 75 16.33 46.65 21.94
N GLN A 76 15.15 46.03 21.73
CA GLN A 76 13.83 46.68 21.92
C GLN A 76 13.11 46.31 23.23
N THR A 77 13.39 45.17 23.89
CA THR A 77 12.82 44.88 25.23
C THR A 77 13.32 45.86 26.29
N GLU A 78 14.46 46.50 26.07
CA GLU A 78 14.98 47.54 26.97
C GLU A 78 14.20 48.86 26.89
N THR A 79 13.42 49.09 25.82
CA THR A 79 12.70 50.36 25.59
C THR A 79 11.23 50.28 26.02
N ASN A 80 10.53 49.15 25.78
CA ASN A 80 9.12 49.00 26.16
C ASN A 80 8.92 48.72 27.67
N TYR A 81 9.86 48.03 28.34
CA TYR A 81 9.83 47.91 29.81
C TYR A 81 10.14 49.24 30.52
N LYS A 82 10.91 50.15 29.91
CA LYS A 82 11.16 51.51 30.47
C LYS A 82 9.92 52.41 30.43
N GLU A 83 8.95 52.18 29.53
CA GLU A 83 7.69 52.94 29.52
C GLU A 83 6.66 52.43 30.54
N ILE A 84 6.61 51.12 30.82
CA ILE A 84 5.79 50.58 31.91
C ILE A 84 6.37 50.97 33.29
N TYR A 85 7.70 51.03 33.41
CA TYR A 85 8.37 51.54 34.63
C TYR A 85 8.09 53.01 34.94
N LYS A 86 7.71 53.85 33.96
CA LYS A 86 7.38 55.27 34.19
C LYS A 86 6.02 55.48 34.85
N ASN A 87 5.10 54.53 34.75
CA ASN A 87 3.74 54.63 35.33
C ASN A 87 3.62 53.98 36.71
N LEU A 88 4.67 53.29 37.18
CA LEU A 88 4.83 52.81 38.55
C LEU A 88 5.87 53.68 39.28
N ASN A 89 5.55 54.96 39.47
CA ASN A 89 6.30 55.81 40.38
C ASN A 89 5.58 55.83 41.73
N PRO A 90 6.00 55.04 42.74
CA PRO A 90 5.63 55.33 44.11
C PRO A 90 6.39 56.58 44.52
N ALA A 91 5.65 57.69 44.66
CA ALA A 91 6.15 58.86 45.35
C ALA A 91 6.57 58.46 46.77
N ASP A 92 7.77 58.93 47.13
CA ASP A 92 8.46 58.85 48.42
C ASP A 92 9.00 57.46 48.87
N PRO A 93 10.34 57.29 48.95
CA PRO A 93 10.93 56.13 49.57
C PRO A 93 10.74 56.20 51.08
N ILE A 94 9.99 55.25 51.66
CA ILE A 94 10.19 54.91 53.05
C ILE A 94 11.55 54.21 53.11
N THR A 95 12.54 54.86 53.72
CA THR A 95 13.81 54.25 54.10
C THR A 95 13.56 53.10 55.07
N ALA A 96 13.25 51.92 54.55
CA ALA A 96 13.50 50.68 55.25
C ALA A 96 15.02 50.51 55.26
N SER A 97 15.61 50.61 56.45
CA SER A 97 16.98 50.16 56.72
C SER A 97 17.22 48.84 56.01
N GLN A 98 18.32 48.72 55.26
CA GLN A 98 18.81 47.47 54.69
C GLN A 98 18.77 46.38 55.76
N ILE A 99 17.76 45.51 55.70
CA ILE A 99 17.74 44.32 56.53
C ILE A 99 18.46 43.25 55.71
N THR A 100 19.76 43.11 55.92
CA THR A 100 20.41 41.82 55.71
C THR A 100 19.86 40.92 56.81
N ILE A 101 18.89 40.06 56.48
CA ILE A 101 18.31 39.12 57.45
C ILE A 101 19.30 37.97 57.65
N ASP A 102 20.36 38.21 58.43
CA ASP A 102 21.15 37.16 59.07
C ASP A 102 20.40 36.81 60.38
N ASN A 103 19.63 35.73 60.41
CA ASN A 103 18.90 35.15 61.57
C ASN A 103 17.51 35.72 61.96
N ALA A 104 16.53 35.81 61.04
CA ALA A 104 15.11 35.87 61.46
C ALA A 104 14.47 34.51 61.21
N GLU A 105 13.92 33.87 62.25
CA GLU A 105 13.26 32.57 62.10
C GLU A 105 11.99 32.65 61.22
N ASN A 106 11.39 33.84 61.03
CA ASN A 106 10.22 34.09 60.17
C ASN A 106 10.22 35.53 59.63
N VAL A 107 9.88 35.73 58.35
CA VAL A 107 9.75 37.07 57.72
C VAL A 107 8.32 37.26 57.21
N SER A 108 7.60 38.26 57.73
CA SER A 108 6.21 38.55 57.34
C SER A 108 5.95 40.02 56.99
N GLY A 109 5.27 40.33 55.88
CA GLY A 109 4.92 41.71 55.50
C GLY A 109 4.02 41.82 54.25
N THR A 110 3.39 42.97 54.01
CA THR A 110 2.51 43.17 52.82
C THR A 110 3.29 43.15 51.50
N GLU A 111 4.48 43.74 51.46
CA GLU A 111 5.41 43.66 50.32
C GLU A 111 6.79 43.33 50.87
N ILE A 112 7.36 42.20 50.45
CA ILE A 112 8.68 41.74 50.85
C ILE A 112 9.60 41.88 49.64
N LYS A 113 10.51 42.86 49.70
CA LYS A 113 11.55 43.07 48.70
C LYS A 113 12.92 42.76 49.31
N LEU A 114 13.54 41.67 48.87
CA LEU A 114 14.88 41.26 49.28
C LEU A 114 15.81 41.34 48.07
N GLU A 115 16.72 42.31 48.09
CA GLU A 115 17.70 42.52 47.02
C GLU A 115 19.12 42.42 47.59
N ILE A 116 19.94 41.54 47.00
CA ILE A 116 21.38 41.57 47.21
C ILE A 116 22.00 42.35 46.04
N ALA A 117 22.29 43.63 46.30
CA ALA A 117 23.00 44.49 45.37
C ALA A 117 24.48 44.09 45.30
N SER A 118 25.04 44.04 44.08
CA SER A 118 26.49 43.86 43.89
C SER A 118 27.23 45.02 44.58
N PRO A 119 28.08 44.79 45.59
CA PRO A 119 28.81 45.88 46.25
C PRO A 119 29.76 46.52 45.24
N SER A 120 29.46 47.74 44.80
CA SER A 120 30.23 48.51 43.83
C SER A 120 31.52 49.14 44.39
N GLY A 121 32.06 48.61 45.49
CA GLY A 121 33.29 49.07 46.12
C GLY A 121 34.19 47.91 46.48
N TRP A 122 35.42 47.93 45.97
CA TRP A 122 36.54 47.06 46.37
C TRP A 122 36.88 47.23 47.86
N GLY A 123 36.06 46.66 48.74
CA GLY A 123 36.32 46.55 50.17
C GLY A 123 36.20 45.09 50.58
N ASN A 124 37.31 44.50 51.05
CA ASN A 124 37.44 43.13 51.53
C ASN A 124 36.12 42.54 52.06
N ALA A 125 35.59 41.54 51.34
CA ALA A 125 34.54 40.68 51.86
C ALA A 125 35.01 40.14 53.23
N THR A 126 34.31 40.51 54.30
CA THR A 126 34.57 39.97 55.63
C THR A 126 34.17 38.50 55.65
N THR A 127 35.16 37.62 55.59
CA THR A 127 35.06 36.22 56.00
C THR A 127 34.49 36.16 57.42
N ASN A 128 33.42 35.41 57.67
CA ASN A 128 33.15 34.97 59.05
C ASN A 128 34.24 33.97 59.47
N GLN A 129 34.30 33.64 60.77
CA GLN A 129 35.32 32.77 61.36
C GLN A 129 35.41 31.34 60.77
N ASN A 130 34.54 30.95 59.83
CA ASN A 130 34.48 29.63 59.19
C ASN A 130 34.73 29.66 57.66
N GLY A 131 35.11 30.79 57.05
CA GLY A 131 35.62 30.82 55.67
C GLY A 131 34.62 30.68 54.51
N LYS A 132 33.30 30.64 54.73
CA LYS A 132 32.27 30.68 53.67
C LYS A 132 31.96 32.14 53.25
N LYS A 133 31.80 32.41 51.94
CA LYS A 133 31.64 33.76 51.34
C LYS A 133 30.18 34.25 51.45
N LYS A 134 29.96 35.49 51.91
CA LYS A 134 28.65 36.05 52.34
C LYS A 134 27.63 36.44 51.25
N ASN A 135 27.90 36.27 49.95
CA ASN A 135 27.08 36.88 48.88
C ASN A 135 26.71 35.89 47.76
N GLN A 136 26.47 34.62 48.08
CA GLN A 136 26.13 33.62 47.06
C GLN A 136 24.63 33.43 46.86
N TYR A 137 23.80 33.81 47.85
CA TYR A 137 22.35 33.54 47.86
C TYR A 137 21.54 34.62 48.58
N VAL A 138 20.28 34.86 48.15
CA VAL A 138 19.34 35.82 48.79
C VAL A 138 18.67 35.19 50.01
N ILE A 139 18.27 33.93 49.88
CA ILE A 139 17.76 33.09 50.97
C ILE A 139 18.68 31.87 51.07
N GLY A 140 19.20 31.61 52.27
CA GLY A 140 20.06 30.46 52.58
C GLY A 140 19.51 29.61 53.74
N ASN A 141 20.23 28.56 54.13
CA ASN A 141 19.82 27.50 55.09
C ASN A 141 19.21 27.92 56.44
N GLN A 142 19.28 29.20 56.85
CA GLN A 142 18.92 29.67 58.20
C GLN A 142 17.52 30.30 58.32
N LEU A 143 16.73 30.34 57.24
CA LEU A 143 15.36 30.84 57.23
C LEU A 143 14.36 29.68 57.17
N ASN A 144 13.30 29.72 57.97
CA ASN A 144 12.25 28.70 57.98
C ASN A 144 11.09 29.10 57.04
N ASP A 145 10.39 30.21 57.32
CA ASP A 145 9.25 30.65 56.49
C ASP A 145 9.30 32.14 56.09
N VAL A 146 8.91 32.45 54.85
CA VAL A 146 8.69 33.80 54.32
C VAL A 146 7.23 33.95 53.88
N THR A 147 6.47 34.87 54.47
CA THR A 147 5.05 35.08 54.12
C THR A 147 4.77 36.54 53.76
N GLY A 148 4.20 36.82 52.59
CA GLY A 148 3.80 38.19 52.24
C GLY A 148 2.64 38.30 51.26
N SER A 149 2.29 39.52 50.82
CA SER A 149 1.29 39.69 49.73
C SER A 149 1.96 39.83 48.36
N VAL A 150 3.18 40.36 48.30
CA VAL A 150 4.05 40.28 47.12
C VAL A 150 5.46 40.00 47.62
N ILE A 151 6.13 39.01 47.03
CA ILE A 151 7.51 38.64 47.40
C ILE A 151 8.39 38.82 46.17
N TYR A 152 9.40 39.67 46.28
CA TYR A 152 10.41 39.88 45.24
C TYR A 152 11.81 39.59 45.79
N LEU A 153 12.46 38.58 45.21
CA LEU A 153 13.81 38.15 45.53
C LEU A 153 14.72 38.46 44.35
N LYS A 154 15.77 39.25 44.56
CA LYS A 154 16.72 39.62 43.51
C LYS A 154 18.16 39.36 43.92
N HIS A 155 18.87 38.60 43.10
CA HIS A 155 20.29 38.34 43.19
C HIS A 155 21.01 38.97 41.99
N GLU A 156 21.73 40.09 42.19
CA GLU A 156 22.42 40.82 41.10
C GLU A 156 23.80 40.25 40.74
N GLY A 157 24.17 39.10 41.33
CA GLY A 157 25.46 38.45 41.10
C GLY A 157 26.66 39.12 41.78
N TYR A 158 27.80 38.42 41.77
CA TYR A 158 29.07 38.84 42.36
C TYR A 158 30.12 39.10 41.27
N THR A 159 30.76 40.27 41.29
CA THR A 159 31.65 40.77 40.21
C THR A 159 33.14 40.48 40.42
N ASN A 160 33.50 39.38 41.08
CA ASN A 160 34.88 39.17 41.54
C ASN A 160 35.68 38.16 40.71
N GLY A 161 35.76 38.39 39.39
CA GLY A 161 36.80 37.87 38.46
C GLY A 161 37.20 36.39 38.51
N LYS A 162 36.37 35.51 39.08
CA LYS A 162 36.52 34.06 39.13
C LYS A 162 35.13 33.44 39.03
N ARG A 163 34.99 32.31 38.32
CA ARG A 163 33.76 31.50 38.24
C ARG A 163 33.05 31.47 39.60
N THR A 164 31.89 32.11 39.68
CA THR A 164 31.03 32.11 40.87
C THR A 164 29.71 31.46 40.50
N TYR A 165 29.44 30.35 41.17
CA TYR A 165 28.14 29.69 41.22
C TYR A 165 27.36 30.27 42.41
N GLY A 166 26.06 30.50 42.23
CA GLY A 166 25.14 30.97 43.27
C GLY A 166 23.68 30.76 42.87
N ALA A 167 22.75 31.16 43.71
CA ALA A 167 21.32 31.05 43.42
C ALA A 167 20.52 32.14 44.14
N ALA A 168 19.32 32.52 43.70
CA ALA A 168 18.50 33.42 44.52
C ALA A 168 18.01 32.72 45.80
N ILE A 169 17.58 31.47 45.69
CA ILE A 169 17.26 30.60 46.82
C ILE A 169 18.23 29.42 46.83
N HIS A 170 18.86 29.15 47.97
CA HIS A 170 19.68 27.97 48.16
C HIS A 170 19.37 27.24 49.46
N VAL A 171 19.08 25.96 49.34
CA VAL A 171 18.83 25.06 50.46
C VAL A 171 19.78 23.87 50.34
N ASP A 172 20.49 23.55 51.43
CA ASP A 172 21.52 22.51 51.50
C ASP A 172 21.56 21.91 52.92
N ASP A 173 21.86 20.62 53.04
CA ASP A 173 21.99 19.86 54.28
C ASP A 173 23.40 19.85 54.90
N ASP A 174 24.36 20.55 54.30
CA ASP A 174 25.78 20.59 54.68
C ASP A 174 26.09 21.17 56.10
N VAL A 175 25.10 21.28 56.98
CA VAL A 175 25.25 21.62 58.41
C VAL A 175 25.57 20.41 59.30
N LYS A 176 25.76 19.19 58.74
CA LYS A 176 26.28 18.03 59.52
C LYS A 176 27.68 18.27 60.13
N ARG A 177 28.38 19.38 59.84
CA ARG A 177 29.62 19.82 60.53
C ARG A 177 29.39 20.78 61.71
N GLY A 178 28.63 20.32 62.72
CA GLY A 178 28.73 20.82 64.09
C GLY A 178 27.69 21.86 64.53
N SER A 179 26.77 21.39 65.38
CA SER A 179 25.94 22.13 66.36
C SER A 179 24.64 22.82 65.93
N GLY A 180 23.86 22.24 65.03
CA GLY A 180 22.43 22.54 64.92
C GLY A 180 21.74 21.71 63.85
N THR A 181 20.89 20.76 64.24
CA THR A 181 19.95 20.09 63.33
C THR A 181 18.94 21.12 62.86
N TYR A 182 19.01 21.52 61.59
CA TYR A 182 17.98 22.33 60.94
C TYR A 182 17.02 21.36 60.25
N ASP A 183 15.91 21.06 60.92
CA ASP A 183 14.92 20.03 60.57
C ASP A 183 13.66 20.67 59.96
N GLY A 184 13.82 21.65 59.07
CA GLY A 184 12.70 22.46 58.58
C GLY A 184 12.73 22.65 57.08
N ASP A 185 11.64 22.31 56.41
CA ASP A 185 11.37 22.71 55.03
C ASP A 185 11.42 24.24 54.90
N LEU A 186 11.83 24.77 53.74
CA LEU A 186 11.71 26.19 53.43
C LEU A 186 10.33 26.47 52.81
N LYS A 187 9.52 27.34 53.40
CA LYS A 187 8.22 27.74 52.81
C LYS A 187 8.17 29.24 52.49
N ILE A 188 7.84 29.57 51.24
CA ILE A 188 7.64 30.93 50.76
C ILE A 188 6.20 31.05 50.29
N ILE A 189 5.39 31.84 51.00
CA ILE A 189 3.95 31.94 50.78
C ILE A 189 3.56 33.38 50.47
N ALA A 190 3.07 33.64 49.26
CA ALA A 190 2.48 34.92 48.88
C ALA A 190 0.94 34.83 48.86
N SER A 191 0.28 35.41 49.88
CA SER A 191 -1.19 35.42 50.00
C SER A 191 -1.75 36.83 49.78
N GLY A 192 -2.54 37.02 48.72
CA GLY A 192 -3.21 38.30 48.42
C GLY A 192 -4.64 38.38 48.95
N ASN A 193 -5.00 39.47 49.65
CA ASN A 193 -6.38 39.81 50.00
C ASN A 193 -7.07 40.54 48.84
N GLY A 194 -7.42 39.82 47.77
CA GLY A 194 -8.40 40.23 46.76
C GLY A 194 -8.11 41.46 45.87
N ILE A 195 -7.01 42.20 46.06
CA ILE A 195 -6.68 43.42 45.25
C ILE A 195 -5.27 43.38 44.64
N SER A 196 -4.31 42.70 45.27
CA SER A 196 -2.99 42.41 44.68
C SER A 196 -2.87 40.89 44.63
N GLY A 197 -2.80 40.31 43.43
CA GLY A 197 -2.52 38.88 43.26
C GLY A 197 -1.27 38.56 44.07
N GLY A 198 -1.36 37.52 44.91
CA GLY A 198 -0.30 37.14 45.83
C GLY A 198 0.92 36.63 45.06
N ASN A 199 1.73 37.51 44.48
CA ASN A 199 2.74 37.15 43.49
C ASN A 199 4.11 36.91 44.11
N ILE A 200 4.87 35.96 43.55
CA ILE A 200 6.29 35.71 43.86
C ILE A 200 7.11 36.02 42.60
N ARG A 201 8.19 36.78 42.74
CA ARG A 201 9.14 37.03 41.65
C ARG A 201 10.58 36.82 42.14
N ILE A 202 11.31 35.98 41.44
CA ILE A 202 12.69 35.59 41.73
C ILE A 202 13.54 35.94 40.51
N GLU A 203 14.58 36.72 40.72
CA GLU A 203 15.52 37.14 39.68
C GLU A 203 16.95 36.87 40.11
N ALA A 204 17.56 35.88 39.48
CA ALA A 204 18.99 35.57 39.54
C ALA A 204 19.66 35.95 38.22
N VAL A 205 19.52 37.23 37.83
CA VAL A 205 19.96 37.75 36.52
C VAL A 205 20.98 38.88 36.66
N VAL A 206 22.11 38.75 35.97
CA VAL A 206 23.19 39.76 35.87
C VAL A 206 23.13 40.44 34.50
N ASN A 207 22.94 41.77 34.50
CA ASN A 207 22.72 42.58 33.29
C ASN A 207 24.00 43.04 32.57
N ASN A 208 25.20 42.77 33.10
CA ASN A 208 26.45 43.34 32.58
C ASN A 208 27.50 42.27 32.29
N THR A 209 27.32 41.52 31.20
CA THR A 209 28.23 40.47 30.73
C THR A 209 29.34 40.98 29.80
N SER A 210 29.39 42.28 29.51
CA SER A 210 30.28 42.90 28.51
C SER A 210 31.80 42.75 28.76
N GLY A 211 32.23 42.12 29.86
CA GLY A 211 33.64 41.91 30.19
C GLY A 211 34.00 40.56 30.83
N TYR A 212 33.08 39.60 30.91
CA TYR A 212 33.30 38.29 31.56
C TYR A 212 33.44 37.19 30.50
N GLY A 213 34.32 36.21 30.74
CA GLY A 213 34.49 35.06 29.83
C GLY A 213 33.21 34.25 29.70
N LYS A 214 33.10 33.44 28.64
CA LYS A 214 31.89 32.67 28.25
C LYS A 214 31.26 31.78 29.33
N ASP A 215 31.91 31.59 30.48
CA ASP A 215 31.49 30.71 31.59
C ASP A 215 31.36 31.42 32.95
N GLU A 216 31.45 32.75 33.01
CA GLU A 216 31.55 33.48 34.29
C GLU A 216 30.24 34.19 34.65
N GLY A 217 29.31 33.48 35.31
CA GLY A 217 28.08 34.07 35.85
C GLY A 217 26.90 33.09 36.00
N MET A 218 27.11 31.94 36.64
CA MET A 218 26.09 30.89 36.74
C MET A 218 25.28 31.08 38.03
N TYR A 219 24.09 31.69 37.90
CA TYR A 219 23.18 31.86 39.02
C TYR A 219 21.85 31.17 38.75
N ASP A 220 21.48 30.25 39.65
CA ASP A 220 20.21 29.54 39.59
C ASP A 220 19.09 30.38 40.24
N GLY A 221 17.84 30.19 39.81
CA GLY A 221 16.71 30.78 40.51
C GLY A 221 16.55 30.14 41.88
N ILE A 222 16.42 28.82 41.87
CA ILE A 222 16.32 27.96 43.06
C ILE A 222 17.36 26.85 42.94
N GLN A 223 18.11 26.61 44.00
CA GLN A 223 19.03 25.49 44.14
C GLN A 223 18.71 24.74 45.44
N ALA A 224 18.28 23.49 45.34
CA ALA A 224 17.93 22.64 46.46
C ALA A 224 18.81 21.39 46.47
N TYR A 225 19.55 21.18 47.55
CA TYR A 225 20.47 20.06 47.79
C TYR A 225 20.08 19.36 49.11
N GLY A 226 20.17 18.03 49.17
CA GLY A 226 19.85 17.24 50.36
C GLY A 226 18.36 16.92 50.54
N GLU A 227 17.97 16.54 51.77
CA GLU A 227 16.64 16.01 52.13
C GLU A 227 15.56 17.09 52.29
N ARG A 228 15.93 18.37 52.29
CA ARG A 228 15.02 19.48 52.64
C ARG A 228 14.06 19.84 51.50
N ASP A 229 12.79 19.98 51.85
CA ASP A 229 11.78 20.47 50.91
C ASP A 229 11.82 22.00 50.76
N VAL A 230 11.58 22.47 49.54
CA VAL A 230 11.39 23.90 49.20
C VAL A 230 9.99 24.07 48.64
N LYS A 231 9.13 24.82 49.33
CA LYS A 231 7.76 25.09 48.89
C LYS A 231 7.53 26.57 48.61
N LEU A 232 7.16 26.91 47.38
CA LEU A 232 6.68 28.22 46.96
C LEU A 232 5.18 28.14 46.69
N GLU A 233 4.37 28.96 47.35
CA GLU A 233 2.92 29.01 47.15
C GLU A 233 2.46 30.45 46.95
N ALA A 234 1.85 30.75 45.82
CA ALA A 234 1.37 32.07 45.44
C ALA A 234 -0.13 32.04 45.17
N SER A 235 -0.87 33.03 45.68
CA SER A 235 -2.28 33.19 45.32
C SER A 235 -2.48 33.83 43.94
N GLY A 236 -1.40 34.32 43.31
CA GLY A 236 -1.35 34.83 41.94
C GLY A 236 -0.20 34.17 41.16
N ASP A 237 0.62 34.95 40.46
CA ASP A 237 1.68 34.46 39.57
C ASP A 237 3.01 34.21 40.29
N ILE A 238 3.79 33.25 39.78
CA ILE A 238 5.18 33.01 40.18
C ILE A 238 6.10 33.21 38.98
N PHE A 239 7.09 34.10 39.10
CA PHE A 239 8.09 34.36 38.08
C PHE A 239 9.48 33.99 38.58
N ILE A 240 10.23 33.19 37.83
CA ILE A 240 11.61 32.81 38.12
C ILE A 240 12.45 33.08 36.88
N TYR A 241 13.44 33.95 37.01
CA TYR A 241 14.38 34.31 35.95
C TYR A 241 15.80 34.04 36.43
N ALA A 242 16.58 33.26 35.68
CA ALA A 242 17.92 32.85 36.08
C ALA A 242 18.91 32.90 34.91
N ASN A 243 20.18 33.22 35.18
CA ASN A 243 21.26 33.10 34.20
C ASN A 243 21.69 31.65 33.94
N ASN A 244 21.56 30.78 34.94
CA ASN A 244 21.84 29.35 34.84
C ASN A 244 20.52 28.57 34.86
N ASN A 245 20.22 27.78 35.88
CA ASN A 245 19.01 26.98 35.90
C ASN A 245 17.86 27.77 36.55
N GLY A 246 16.64 27.67 36.02
CA GLY A 246 15.47 28.22 36.72
C GLY A 246 15.30 27.55 38.09
N ILE A 247 15.31 26.21 38.08
CA ILE A 247 15.30 25.35 39.26
C ILE A 247 16.36 24.26 39.08
N ASP A 248 17.18 24.05 40.10
CA ASP A 248 18.20 23.01 40.18
C ASP A 248 18.00 22.20 41.47
N ASN A 249 17.59 20.94 41.35
CA ASN A 249 17.50 20.01 42.48
C ASN A 249 18.57 18.92 42.32
N ASP A 250 19.71 19.05 43.00
CA ASP A 250 20.86 18.14 42.84
C ASP A 250 21.31 17.54 44.17
N ASP A 251 21.31 16.21 44.25
CA ASP A 251 21.68 15.48 45.46
C ASP A 251 23.00 14.69 45.32
N THR A 252 23.83 15.01 44.32
CA THR A 252 25.02 14.22 43.96
C THR A 252 26.31 14.60 44.70
N LYS A 253 26.29 15.69 45.49
CA LYS A 253 27.46 16.11 46.29
C LYS A 253 27.47 15.43 47.66
N GLU A 254 28.23 14.34 47.76
CA GLU A 254 28.72 13.72 49.01
C GLU A 254 27.67 13.17 50.02
N ASN A 255 26.36 13.32 49.80
CA ASN A 255 25.30 12.67 50.60
C ASN A 255 24.93 11.31 50.01
N TYR A 256 25.14 10.24 50.80
CA TYR A 256 25.07 8.84 50.38
C TYR A 256 23.81 8.11 50.90
N ASP A 257 22.82 8.79 51.48
CA ASP A 257 21.62 8.16 52.06
C ASP A 257 20.43 8.02 51.08
N GLY A 258 20.47 8.66 49.91
CA GLY A 258 19.48 8.43 48.83
C GLY A 258 18.12 9.08 49.09
N SER A 259 18.09 10.17 49.86
CA SER A 259 16.89 10.91 50.26
C SER A 259 16.94 12.34 49.71
N GLY A 260 16.49 12.52 48.47
CA GLY A 260 16.41 13.85 47.86
C GLY A 260 15.13 14.59 48.26
N GLY A 261 15.24 15.86 48.66
CA GLY A 261 14.13 16.74 48.98
C GLY A 261 13.25 17.09 47.78
N GLN A 262 12.06 17.62 48.06
CA GLN A 262 11.08 18.05 47.08
C GLN A 262 11.08 19.58 46.89
N VAL A 263 11.20 20.04 45.65
CA VAL A 263 10.90 21.43 45.30
C VAL A 263 9.47 21.51 44.76
N ARG A 264 8.57 22.20 45.47
CA ARG A 264 7.17 22.38 45.07
C ARG A 264 6.85 23.85 44.81
N ILE A 265 6.34 24.17 43.63
CA ILE A 265 5.91 25.50 43.21
C ILE A 265 4.43 25.44 42.86
N SER A 266 3.60 26.27 43.50
CA SER A 266 2.15 26.25 43.33
C SER A 266 1.58 27.66 43.16
N ALA A 267 1.13 28.01 41.95
CA ALA A 267 0.39 29.24 41.63
C ALA A 267 -1.13 28.96 41.65
N LEU A 268 -1.76 29.22 42.80
CA LEU A 268 -3.12 28.75 43.13
C LEU A 268 -4.26 29.43 42.35
N ASN A 269 -4.02 30.60 41.75
CA ASN A 269 -4.97 31.27 40.85
C ASN A 269 -4.22 32.08 39.77
N GLY A 270 -3.08 31.57 39.33
CA GLY A 270 -2.22 32.29 38.39
C GLY A 270 -1.33 31.36 37.60
N SER A 271 -0.29 31.94 37.00
CA SER A 271 0.64 31.25 36.13
C SER A 271 2.05 31.15 36.73
N ASN A 272 2.77 30.09 36.38
CA ASN A 272 4.20 29.98 36.63
C ASN A 272 4.98 30.34 35.37
N VAL A 273 5.98 31.21 35.48
CA VAL A 273 6.93 31.53 34.40
C VAL A 273 8.34 31.28 34.91
N ILE A 274 9.01 30.26 34.37
CA ILE A 274 10.35 29.82 34.76
C ILE A 274 11.26 29.93 33.54
N ILE A 275 12.28 30.77 33.61
CA ILE A 275 13.22 30.98 32.51
C ILE A 275 14.65 30.80 33.03
N GLY A 276 15.31 29.74 32.57
CA GLY A 276 16.74 29.49 32.75
C GLY A 276 17.56 29.99 31.56
N GLY A 277 18.85 30.24 31.79
CA GLY A 277 19.82 30.55 30.74
C GLY A 277 19.75 31.97 30.16
N ILE A 278 19.16 32.93 30.88
CA ILE A 278 19.06 34.32 30.42
C ILE A 278 20.46 34.92 30.25
N ASN A 279 20.66 35.68 29.16
CA ASN A 279 21.93 36.32 28.79
C ASN A 279 23.08 35.35 28.46
N ARG A 280 22.79 34.06 28.18
CA ARG A 280 23.79 33.14 27.64
C ARG A 280 24.06 33.42 26.15
N GLN A 281 25.28 33.13 25.72
CA GLN A 281 25.72 33.25 24.33
C GLN A 281 25.81 31.86 23.68
N ASP A 282 25.66 31.84 22.35
CA ASP A 282 25.72 30.63 21.52
C ASP A 282 26.91 29.70 21.88
N GLY A 283 26.58 28.46 22.26
CA GLY A 283 27.50 27.34 22.40
C GLY A 283 27.74 26.79 23.82
N VAL A 284 26.98 27.22 24.84
CA VAL A 284 27.18 26.75 26.23
C VAL A 284 26.06 25.77 26.64
N LYS A 285 26.42 24.52 26.97
CA LYS A 285 25.52 23.39 27.34
C LYS A 285 25.01 23.43 28.79
N GLU A 286 24.47 24.56 29.20
CA GLU A 286 23.99 24.78 30.56
C GLU A 286 22.93 25.88 30.51
N GLY A 287 22.01 25.89 31.47
CA GLY A 287 20.95 26.89 31.57
C GLY A 287 19.57 26.29 31.34
N ASP A 288 19.23 25.29 32.14
CA ASP A 288 17.98 24.55 32.03
C ASP A 288 16.81 25.32 32.63
N GLY A 289 15.60 25.12 32.11
CA GLY A 289 14.41 25.66 32.78
C GLY A 289 14.26 25.02 34.16
N ILE A 290 14.20 23.69 34.18
CA ILE A 290 14.14 22.86 35.38
C ILE A 290 15.12 21.71 35.22
N ARG A 291 15.94 21.46 36.24
CA ARG A 291 16.88 20.33 36.31
C ARG A 291 16.72 19.56 37.61
N THR A 292 16.73 18.23 37.52
CA THR A 292 16.90 17.34 38.69
C THR A 292 18.04 16.34 38.47
N GLN A 293 18.82 16.10 39.52
CA GLN A 293 19.92 15.14 39.56
C GLN A 293 19.85 14.35 40.89
N GLY A 294 19.91 13.02 40.83
CA GLY A 294 19.72 12.16 42.01
C GLY A 294 18.24 11.87 42.34
N THR A 295 17.92 11.65 43.62
CA THR A 295 16.61 11.15 44.08
C THR A 295 15.54 12.23 44.33
N GLY A 296 15.89 13.51 44.17
CA GLY A 296 14.99 14.64 44.41
C GLY A 296 13.81 14.70 43.43
N SER A 297 12.71 15.35 43.87
CA SER A 297 11.53 15.59 43.02
C SER A 297 11.21 17.08 42.86
N ILE A 298 10.66 17.46 41.72
CA ILE A 298 10.21 18.83 41.42
C ILE A 298 8.75 18.78 40.99
N ILE A 299 7.89 19.57 41.64
CA ILE A 299 6.47 19.69 41.33
C ILE A 299 6.17 21.16 41.00
N VAL A 300 5.63 21.43 39.82
CA VAL A 300 5.20 22.76 39.37
C VAL A 300 3.72 22.70 39.02
N GLU A 301 2.90 23.44 39.76
CA GLU A 301 1.45 23.45 39.67
C GLU A 301 0.94 24.88 39.40
N ALA A 302 0.09 25.04 38.38
CA ALA A 302 -0.60 26.29 38.08
C ALA A 302 -2.10 26.07 37.87
N THR A 303 -2.90 27.05 38.25
CA THR A 303 -4.32 27.06 37.88
C THR A 303 -4.52 27.51 36.43
N GLU A 304 -3.72 28.47 35.95
CA GLU A 304 -3.82 28.99 34.58
C GLU A 304 -2.81 28.32 33.64
N THR A 305 -1.54 28.74 33.69
CA THR A 305 -0.50 28.24 32.78
C THR A 305 0.85 28.01 33.44
N ASN A 306 1.63 27.08 32.90
CA ASN A 306 3.07 26.96 33.15
C ASN A 306 3.82 27.34 31.87
N LYS A 307 4.79 28.25 31.98
CA LYS A 307 5.75 28.57 30.92
C LYS A 307 7.16 28.31 31.42
N ILE A 308 7.78 27.26 30.92
CA ILE A 308 9.14 26.84 31.26
C ILE A 308 10.01 27.02 30.02
N THR A 309 11.11 27.76 30.15
CA THR A 309 12.04 27.97 29.05
C THR A 309 13.47 27.77 29.53
N GLY A 310 14.24 26.94 28.83
CA GLY A 310 15.66 26.73 29.06
C GLY A 310 16.49 27.11 27.84
N TYR A 311 17.69 27.63 28.08
CA TYR A 311 18.68 27.86 27.03
C TYR A 311 19.38 26.57 26.57
N ASP A 312 19.37 25.50 27.37
CA ASP A 312 19.74 24.17 26.92
C ASP A 312 18.49 23.29 26.87
N VAL A 313 18.03 22.82 28.02
CA VAL A 313 16.84 21.97 28.11
C VAL A 313 15.70 22.68 28.86
N GLY A 314 14.46 22.55 28.40
CA GLY A 314 13.30 23.05 29.14
C GLY A 314 13.15 22.32 30.48
N VAL A 315 13.06 20.99 30.43
CA VAL A 315 13.01 20.09 31.60
C VAL A 315 14.05 18.97 31.45
N PHE A 316 15.00 18.90 32.38
CA PHE A 316 16.11 17.96 32.34
C PHE A 316 16.16 17.04 33.58
N VAL A 317 16.27 15.74 33.35
CA VAL A 317 16.69 14.77 34.36
C VAL A 317 18.05 14.24 33.98
N GLU A 318 19.06 14.57 34.78
CA GLU A 318 20.45 14.24 34.50
C GLU A 318 20.84 12.85 35.04
N GLU A 319 21.78 12.21 34.35
CA GLU A 319 22.27 10.85 34.63
C GLU A 319 22.82 10.72 36.06
N SER A 320 22.27 9.75 36.81
CA SER A 320 22.90 9.23 38.03
C SER A 320 22.64 7.74 38.17
N SER A 321 23.67 6.97 38.52
CA SER A 321 23.59 5.51 38.72
C SER A 321 22.71 5.05 39.90
N THR A 322 22.10 5.99 40.62
CA THR A 322 21.32 5.75 41.85
C THR A 322 19.93 6.41 41.81
N GLN A 323 19.45 6.79 40.63
CA GLN A 323 18.16 7.46 40.48
C GLN A 323 17.00 6.48 40.69
N THR A 324 16.37 6.58 41.85
CA THR A 324 15.04 6.04 42.15
C THR A 324 14.15 7.19 42.57
N THR A 325 12.85 7.13 42.28
CA THR A 325 11.92 8.07 42.92
C THR A 325 12.04 7.91 44.44
N THR A 326 12.10 9.03 45.17
CA THR A 326 12.01 8.99 46.63
C THR A 326 10.74 8.23 47.03
N SER A 327 10.83 7.48 48.13
CA SER A 327 9.75 6.69 48.73
C SER A 327 8.47 7.52 48.92
N GLY A 328 7.64 7.64 47.88
CA GLY A 328 6.36 8.37 47.91
C GLY A 328 6.04 9.23 46.68
N ALA A 329 7.01 9.65 45.86
CA ALA A 329 6.76 10.45 44.65
C ALA A 329 6.60 9.57 43.40
N GLU A 330 5.56 9.80 42.60
CA GLU A 330 5.35 9.07 41.33
C GLU A 330 6.27 9.59 40.21
N TYR A 331 6.65 10.87 40.26
CA TYR A 331 7.44 11.56 39.25
C TYR A 331 8.67 12.25 39.86
N ASN A 332 9.79 12.23 39.15
CA ASN A 332 10.96 13.06 39.45
C ASN A 332 10.67 14.52 39.10
N ILE A 333 9.97 14.78 38.00
CA ILE A 333 9.48 16.12 37.65
C ILE A 333 8.01 16.01 37.24
N LEU A 334 7.15 16.81 37.87
CA LEU A 334 5.74 16.92 37.55
C LEU A 334 5.37 18.36 37.24
N VAL A 335 4.91 18.63 36.02
CA VAL A 335 4.39 19.92 35.59
C VAL A 335 2.90 19.79 35.34
N THR A 336 2.07 20.46 36.13
CA THR A 336 0.61 20.36 36.05
C THR A 336 -0.02 21.75 35.90
N ALA A 337 -0.91 21.91 34.93
CA ALA A 337 -1.74 23.09 34.79
C ALA A 337 -3.22 22.70 34.69
N ASP A 338 -4.08 23.34 35.50
CA ASP A 338 -5.51 23.12 35.39
C ASP A 338 -6.07 23.69 34.07
N GLY A 339 -5.48 24.79 33.56
CA GLY A 339 -6.04 25.57 32.45
C GLY A 339 -7.32 26.33 32.82
N ASN A 340 -7.66 26.42 34.10
CA ASN A 340 -8.86 27.09 34.59
C ASN A 340 -8.71 28.60 34.38
N GLY A 341 -9.55 29.18 33.51
CA GLY A 341 -9.45 30.59 33.10
C GLY A 341 -9.01 30.77 31.65
N LEU A 342 -8.54 29.71 31.01
CA LEU A 342 -8.32 29.65 29.58
C LEU A 342 -9.64 29.34 28.84
N GLU A 343 -9.76 29.87 27.62
CA GLU A 343 -10.76 29.34 26.68
C GLU A 343 -10.25 27.97 26.21
N THR A 344 -11.15 27.01 25.96
CA THR A 344 -10.81 25.68 25.46
C THR A 344 -9.89 25.78 24.23
N GLY A 345 -8.78 25.02 24.24
CA GLY A 345 -7.77 25.04 23.17
C GLY A 345 -6.67 26.11 23.32
N LYS A 346 -6.51 26.72 24.49
CA LYS A 346 -5.30 27.50 24.82
C LYS A 346 -4.26 26.63 25.50
N ILE A 347 -3.00 27.04 25.39
CA ILE A 347 -1.84 26.32 25.93
C ILE A 347 -1.80 26.47 27.46
N ALA A 348 -1.95 25.36 28.17
CA ALA A 348 -1.85 25.27 29.62
C ALA A 348 -0.38 25.06 30.06
N ASN A 349 0.39 24.26 29.33
CA ASN A 349 1.82 24.07 29.59
C ASN A 349 2.63 24.42 28.34
N THR A 350 3.60 25.32 28.46
CA THR A 350 4.61 25.63 27.45
C THR A 350 5.98 25.24 28.00
N ILE A 351 6.66 24.29 27.36
CA ILE A 351 8.02 23.86 27.71
C ILE A 351 8.89 24.02 26.47
N ILE A 352 9.87 24.91 26.54
CA ILE A 352 10.74 25.21 25.40
C ILE A 352 12.19 25.08 25.85
N GLY A 353 12.95 24.23 25.18
CA GLY A 353 14.41 24.23 25.29
C GLY A 353 15.03 24.68 23.99
N HIS A 354 16.16 25.35 24.05
CA HIS A 354 16.91 25.63 22.83
C HIS A 354 17.40 24.32 22.20
N ASN A 355 17.94 23.39 23.00
CA ASN A 355 18.32 22.05 22.57
C ASN A 355 17.10 21.13 22.68
N ASN A 356 16.71 20.75 23.91
CA ASN A 356 15.63 19.79 24.13
C ASN A 356 14.45 20.38 24.91
N GLY A 357 13.22 20.14 24.47
CA GLY A 357 12.05 20.48 25.28
C GLY A 357 12.08 19.73 26.61
N ILE A 358 12.14 18.40 26.53
CA ILE A 358 12.33 17.49 27.67
C ILE A 358 13.47 16.53 27.36
N GLU A 359 14.38 16.33 28.32
CA GLU A 359 15.43 15.32 28.24
C GLU A 359 15.51 14.49 29.53
N VAL A 360 15.47 13.17 29.38
CA VAL A 360 15.67 12.20 30.46
C VAL A 360 16.90 11.35 30.14
N ALA A 361 18.04 11.72 30.71
CA ALA A 361 19.29 10.99 30.57
C ALA A 361 19.43 10.01 31.75
N SER A 362 18.69 8.89 31.75
CA SER A 362 18.76 7.93 32.86
C SER A 362 18.55 6.49 32.42
N ASP A 363 19.49 5.61 32.78
CA ASP A 363 19.40 4.15 32.51
C ASP A 363 18.31 3.44 33.33
N SER A 364 17.69 4.15 34.28
CA SER A 364 16.64 3.65 35.16
C SER A 364 15.25 3.91 34.61
N LYS A 365 14.47 2.83 34.46
CA LYS A 365 13.03 2.88 34.10
C LYS A 365 12.16 3.50 35.19
N ASP A 366 12.69 3.67 36.39
CA ASP A 366 11.98 4.26 37.52
C ASP A 366 11.98 5.80 37.45
N VAL A 367 12.84 6.39 36.62
CA VAL A 367 12.85 7.84 36.40
C VAL A 367 11.65 8.26 35.55
N LYS A 368 10.87 9.22 36.06
CA LYS A 368 9.60 9.64 35.45
C LYS A 368 9.47 11.17 35.39
N VAL A 369 9.11 11.68 34.21
CA VAL A 369 8.69 13.07 34.00
C VAL A 369 7.23 13.10 33.56
N GLY A 370 6.40 13.91 34.22
CA GLY A 370 4.98 14.06 33.91
C GLY A 370 4.64 15.50 33.52
N VAL A 371 3.92 15.68 32.42
CA VAL A 371 3.36 16.98 31.99
C VAL A 371 1.86 16.83 31.79
N LEU A 372 1.05 17.44 32.66
CA LEU A 372 -0.41 17.27 32.67
C LEU A 372 -1.13 18.60 32.48
N ALA A 373 -2.08 18.62 31.54
CA ALA A 373 -3.04 19.69 31.33
C ALA A 373 -4.47 19.17 31.51
N GLU A 374 -5.23 19.73 32.45
CA GLU A 374 -6.64 19.33 32.66
C GLU A 374 -7.58 20.00 31.65
N ASN A 375 -7.45 21.31 31.38
CA ASN A 375 -8.32 22.09 30.49
C ASN A 375 -7.54 22.98 29.50
N GLY A 376 -6.57 22.42 28.79
CA GLY A 376 -5.83 23.11 27.75
C GLY A 376 -4.79 22.23 27.09
N ASP A 377 -3.97 22.86 26.26
CA ASP A 377 -3.00 22.18 25.42
C ASP A 377 -1.62 22.12 26.09
N ASN A 378 -0.85 21.09 25.78
CA ASN A 378 0.58 21.05 26.08
C ASN A 378 1.36 21.45 24.82
N TYR A 379 2.32 22.35 24.96
CA TYR A 379 3.26 22.75 23.90
C TYR A 379 4.68 22.49 24.38
N ILE A 380 5.37 21.54 23.74
CA ILE A 380 6.73 21.13 24.07
C ILE A 380 7.59 21.31 22.83
N GLU A 381 8.70 22.05 22.91
CA GLU A 381 9.54 22.30 21.73
C GLU A 381 11.04 22.33 22.03
N GLY A 382 11.82 21.64 21.19
CA GLY A 382 13.27 21.79 21.07
C GLY A 382 13.64 22.63 19.85
N LEU A 383 14.18 23.83 20.04
CA LEU A 383 14.29 24.82 18.96
C LEU A 383 15.43 24.55 17.96
N LYS A 384 16.58 24.03 18.41
CA LYS A 384 17.81 23.97 17.60
C LYS A 384 18.93 23.08 18.18
N SER A 385 19.62 22.36 17.30
CA SER A 385 20.93 21.75 17.57
C SER A 385 22.05 22.81 17.67
N TYR A 386 22.93 22.72 18.67
CA TYR A 386 24.16 23.51 18.69
C TYR A 386 25.02 23.15 17.47
N ASN A 387 25.36 24.16 16.65
CA ASN A 387 26.27 24.10 15.50
C ASN A 387 27.75 23.83 15.91
N SER A 388 27.99 22.92 16.84
CA SER A 388 29.33 22.47 17.18
C SER A 388 29.72 21.36 16.22
N THR A 389 30.56 21.69 15.24
CA THR A 389 31.20 20.74 14.31
C THR A 389 32.11 19.73 15.01
N ASP A 390 32.34 19.86 16.31
CA ASP A 390 33.46 19.20 17.00
C ASP A 390 33.03 18.13 18.01
N ASP A 391 31.75 18.03 18.40
CA ASP A 391 31.30 17.20 19.54
C ASP A 391 30.26 16.11 19.23
N GLY A 392 30.08 15.69 17.97
CA GLY A 392 29.23 14.54 17.67
C GLY A 392 27.71 14.80 17.74
N GLY A 393 27.28 16.03 17.46
CA GLY A 393 25.90 16.38 17.09
C GLY A 393 24.84 16.15 18.18
N THR A 394 24.70 17.07 19.14
CA THR A 394 23.49 17.13 19.97
C THR A 394 22.33 17.61 19.11
N TRP A 395 21.31 16.78 18.91
CA TRP A 395 20.12 17.13 18.12
C TRP A 395 19.09 17.83 19.02
N GLY A 396 18.32 18.76 18.45
CA GLY A 396 17.27 19.45 19.20
C GLY A 396 15.97 18.64 19.22
N TYR A 397 15.72 17.91 20.29
CA TYR A 397 14.57 17.03 20.45
C TYR A 397 13.37 17.76 21.10
N GLY A 398 12.14 17.48 20.66
CA GLY A 398 10.97 17.85 21.46
C GLY A 398 10.98 17.11 22.79
N ILE A 399 11.06 15.77 22.73
CA ILE A 399 11.23 14.88 23.88
C ILE A 399 12.34 13.87 23.55
N SER A 400 13.31 13.72 24.45
CA SER A 400 14.34 12.68 24.38
C SER A 400 14.40 11.89 25.69
N THR A 401 14.40 10.56 25.62
CA THR A 401 14.66 9.69 26.76
C THR A 401 15.70 8.63 26.40
N ASN A 402 16.57 8.34 27.35
CA ASN A 402 17.61 7.31 27.26
C ASN A 402 17.47 6.34 28.45
N GLY A 403 16.37 5.58 28.50
CA GLY A 403 16.03 4.57 29.54
C GLY A 403 14.84 4.92 30.45
N GLY A 404 14.65 6.20 30.80
CA GLY A 404 13.56 6.68 31.65
C GLY A 404 12.20 6.83 30.96
N HIS A 405 11.22 7.35 31.70
CA HIS A 405 9.82 7.47 31.27
C HIS A 405 9.34 8.93 31.22
N VAL A 406 8.69 9.31 30.12
CA VAL A 406 8.01 10.60 29.97
C VAL A 406 6.52 10.38 29.68
N GLU A 407 5.65 11.00 30.48
CA GLU A 407 4.19 11.00 30.33
C GLU A 407 3.70 12.42 30.03
N VAL A 408 3.00 12.62 28.90
CA VAL A 408 2.42 13.91 28.50
C VAL A 408 0.92 13.76 28.28
N HIS A 409 0.11 14.32 29.17
CA HIS A 409 -1.34 14.14 29.20
C HIS A 409 -2.09 15.47 28.99
N ALA A 410 -2.94 15.56 27.98
CA ALA A 410 -3.86 16.69 27.74
C ALA A 410 -5.32 16.21 27.78
N LYS A 411 -5.95 16.29 28.94
CA LYS A 411 -7.25 15.63 29.20
C LYS A 411 -8.43 16.23 28.44
N ASN A 412 -8.42 17.54 28.22
CA ASN A 412 -9.43 18.28 27.45
C ASN A 412 -8.76 19.21 26.43
N GLY A 413 -7.66 18.76 25.83
CA GLY A 413 -6.84 19.56 24.93
C GLY A 413 -5.91 18.71 24.09
N VAL A 414 -4.98 19.38 23.42
CA VAL A 414 -4.09 18.82 22.41
C VAL A 414 -2.64 18.80 22.92
N ASN A 415 -1.87 17.79 22.52
CA ASN A 415 -0.42 17.81 22.72
C ASN A 415 0.29 18.26 21.43
N TYR A 416 1.09 19.32 21.49
CA TYR A 416 1.97 19.78 20.42
C TYR A 416 3.43 19.53 20.82
N ILE A 417 4.15 18.74 20.04
CA ILE A 417 5.55 18.38 20.29
C ILE A 417 6.38 18.74 19.05
N GLY A 418 7.20 19.79 19.18
CA GLY A 418 8.05 20.31 18.12
C GLY A 418 9.52 19.98 18.32
N GLY A 419 10.25 19.70 17.25
CA GLY A 419 11.70 19.58 17.32
C GLY A 419 12.38 19.48 15.96
N VAL A 420 13.71 19.52 15.96
CA VAL A 420 14.51 19.03 14.82
C VAL A 420 14.29 17.53 14.66
N ILE A 421 14.20 16.84 15.80
CA ILE A 421 13.62 15.50 15.94
C ILE A 421 12.46 15.63 16.92
N GLY A 422 11.28 15.10 16.59
CA GLY A 422 10.12 15.26 17.48
C GLY A 422 10.29 14.52 18.79
N ILE A 423 10.39 13.19 18.70
CA ILE A 423 10.48 12.27 19.83
C ILE A 423 11.62 11.26 19.62
N ASN A 424 12.42 11.04 20.65
CA ASN A 424 13.47 10.03 20.66
C ASN A 424 13.39 9.15 21.91
N ALA A 425 13.23 7.84 21.74
CA ALA A 425 13.21 6.87 22.82
C ALA A 425 14.33 5.83 22.65
N ASP A 426 15.38 5.96 23.45
CA ASP A 426 16.59 5.13 23.41
C ASP A 426 16.77 4.28 24.67
N ASN A 427 17.55 3.20 24.53
CA ASN A 427 18.00 2.29 25.60
C ASN A 427 16.91 1.84 26.58
N GLY A 428 15.73 1.47 26.08
CA GLY A 428 14.64 0.96 26.91
C GLY A 428 13.74 2.04 27.50
N GLY A 429 13.87 3.28 27.03
CA GLY A 429 13.02 4.40 27.42
C GLY A 429 11.57 4.24 26.98
N TYR A 430 10.67 4.89 27.72
CA TYR A 430 9.23 4.84 27.48
C TYR A 430 8.68 6.26 27.35
N ILE A 431 7.92 6.52 26.29
CA ILE A 431 7.23 7.81 26.10
C ILE A 431 5.76 7.53 25.87
N LYS A 432 4.91 8.19 26.66
CA LYS A 432 3.46 8.08 26.59
C LYS A 432 2.85 9.46 26.36
N VAL A 433 2.05 9.60 25.31
CA VAL A 433 1.35 10.83 24.95
C VAL A 433 -0.15 10.53 24.93
N GLU A 434 -0.90 11.09 25.86
CA GLU A 434 -2.35 10.92 25.96
C GLU A 434 -3.09 12.25 25.75
N SER A 435 -4.17 12.22 24.96
CA SER A 435 -5.02 13.38 24.74
C SER A 435 -6.49 13.00 24.56
N SER A 436 -7.42 13.93 24.75
CA SER A 436 -8.82 13.77 24.30
C SER A 436 -9.08 14.30 22.88
N SER A 437 -8.20 15.16 22.35
CA SER A 437 -8.52 16.02 21.20
C SER A 437 -7.47 15.97 20.08
N GLY A 438 -6.28 15.45 20.35
CA GLY A 438 -5.27 15.21 19.32
C GLY A 438 -3.84 15.25 19.84
N ALA A 439 -2.91 14.72 19.04
CA ALA A 439 -1.49 14.79 19.30
C ALA A 439 -0.74 15.10 17.99
N TYR A 440 0.08 16.13 18.01
CA TYR A 440 0.78 16.66 16.84
C TYR A 440 2.29 16.69 17.10
N VAL A 441 3.04 16.00 16.25
CA VAL A 441 4.52 16.02 16.24
C VAL A 441 4.98 16.71 14.97
N PHE A 442 5.72 17.81 15.09
CA PHE A 442 6.08 18.67 13.96
C PHE A 442 7.56 19.05 13.91
N ALA A 443 8.06 19.27 12.70
CA ALA A 443 9.44 19.70 12.45
C ALA A 443 9.56 21.22 12.62
N THR A 444 10.64 21.70 13.25
CA THR A 444 10.91 23.15 13.40
C THR A 444 11.60 23.74 12.16
N ASP A 445 11.42 25.05 11.94
CA ASP A 445 11.90 25.79 10.76
C ASP A 445 13.44 25.80 10.56
N GLN A 446 14.21 25.30 11.53
CA GLN A 446 15.67 25.20 11.48
C GLN A 446 16.19 23.84 10.99
N ALA A 447 15.32 22.94 10.49
CA ALA A 447 15.76 21.72 9.82
C ALA A 447 16.53 22.07 8.53
N VAL A 448 17.86 22.20 8.63
CA VAL A 448 18.71 22.60 7.51
C VAL A 448 18.84 21.41 6.56
N SER A 449 18.49 21.62 5.29
CA SER A 449 18.71 20.66 4.21
C SER A 449 20.16 20.15 4.20
N GLY A 450 20.39 18.85 4.45
CA GLY A 450 21.69 18.22 4.20
C GLY A 450 22.17 17.11 5.15
N THR A 451 21.50 16.83 6.27
CA THR A 451 21.85 15.69 7.15
C THR A 451 20.76 14.62 7.09
N GLU A 452 21.15 13.34 7.01
CA GLU A 452 20.25 12.20 6.75
C GLU A 452 19.31 11.83 7.95
N ASP A 453 19.46 12.49 9.10
CA ASP A 453 18.89 12.07 10.39
C ASP A 453 17.78 13.00 10.95
N TYR A 454 16.71 13.26 10.20
CA TYR A 454 15.55 14.01 10.70
C TYR A 454 14.31 13.12 10.85
N TYR A 455 13.88 12.91 12.11
CA TYR A 455 12.84 11.93 12.46
C TYR A 455 11.67 12.60 13.21
N GLY A 456 10.45 12.21 12.91
CA GLY A 456 9.29 12.58 13.73
C GLY A 456 9.33 11.84 15.07
N VAL A 457 9.37 10.51 15.02
CA VAL A 457 9.50 9.61 16.16
C VAL A 457 10.60 8.59 15.87
N ARG A 458 11.58 8.48 16.75
CA ARG A 458 12.61 7.45 16.73
C ARG A 458 12.46 6.51 17.92
N VAL A 459 12.42 5.22 17.65
CA VAL A 459 12.35 4.15 18.66
C VAL A 459 13.54 3.21 18.47
N SER A 460 14.40 3.12 19.48
CA SER A 460 15.56 2.22 19.47
C SER A 460 15.34 0.99 20.37
N ASN A 461 16.23 0.01 20.25
CA ASN A 461 16.09 -1.31 20.85
C ASN A 461 15.60 -1.32 22.31
N GLY A 462 14.49 -2.02 22.56
CA GLY A 462 13.87 -2.18 23.87
C GLY A 462 12.99 -1.01 24.33
N SER A 463 12.98 0.11 23.59
CA SER A 463 12.20 1.31 23.90
C SER A 463 10.75 1.21 23.43
N GLN A 464 9.90 2.08 23.96
CA GLN A 464 8.48 2.13 23.65
C GLN A 464 7.98 3.57 23.49
N VAL A 465 7.16 3.80 22.47
CA VAL A 465 6.42 5.06 22.28
C VAL A 465 4.94 4.73 22.12
N ASN A 466 4.08 5.37 22.91
CA ASN A 466 2.64 5.13 22.90
C ASN A 466 1.88 6.46 22.81
N PHE A 467 1.11 6.63 21.73
CA PHE A 467 0.15 7.69 21.56
C PHE A 467 -1.26 7.14 21.73
N GLN A 468 -2.04 7.77 22.60
CA GLN A 468 -3.41 7.36 22.84
C GLN A 468 -4.37 8.55 22.89
N ILE A 469 -5.37 8.55 22.00
CA ILE A 469 -6.53 9.45 22.10
C ILE A 469 -7.64 8.75 22.90
N SER A 470 -8.10 9.39 23.96
CA SER A 470 -9.07 8.83 24.91
C SER A 470 -10.51 8.85 24.36
N SER A 471 -11.30 7.84 24.75
CA SER A 471 -12.68 7.67 24.27
C SER A 471 -13.57 8.85 24.66
N GLY A 472 -13.99 9.66 23.69
CA GLY A 472 -14.92 10.78 23.91
C GLY A 472 -14.66 12.04 23.08
N GLY A 473 -13.49 12.16 22.42
CA GLY A 473 -13.22 13.24 21.47
C GLY A 473 -12.81 12.71 20.10
N CYS A 474 -13.16 13.44 19.04
CA CYS A 474 -12.66 13.21 17.69
C CYS A 474 -11.29 13.89 17.60
N GLY A 475 -10.20 13.13 17.75
CA GLY A 475 -8.84 13.69 17.76
C GLY A 475 -7.92 13.00 16.77
N ASP A 476 -7.09 13.79 16.10
CA ASP A 476 -6.12 13.28 15.13
C ASP A 476 -4.76 13.07 15.79
N ILE A 477 -4.04 12.03 15.37
CA ILE A 477 -2.61 11.87 15.64
C ILE A 477 -1.88 12.22 14.35
N VAL A 478 -1.10 13.30 14.35
CA VAL A 478 -0.36 13.72 13.16
C VAL A 478 1.13 13.80 13.45
N ILE A 479 1.92 13.09 12.65
CA ILE A 479 3.38 13.12 12.68
C ILE A 479 3.85 13.61 11.34
N GLY A 480 4.25 14.87 11.29
CA GLY A 480 4.60 15.55 10.05
C GLY A 480 4.71 17.05 10.22
N ALA A 481 5.25 17.72 9.21
CA ALA A 481 5.45 19.16 9.28
C ALA A 481 4.17 19.94 9.05
N PHE A 482 3.78 20.74 10.04
CA PHE A 482 2.77 21.79 9.88
C PHE A 482 3.48 23.09 9.54
N LYS A 483 3.37 23.58 8.30
CA LYS A 483 3.63 25.00 8.04
C LYS A 483 2.40 25.73 7.54
N LYS A 484 2.25 26.94 8.10
CA LYS A 484 1.43 28.08 7.67
C LYS A 484 1.19 28.06 6.15
N ALA A 485 -0.08 27.94 5.74
CA ALA A 485 -0.47 27.94 4.33
C ALA A 485 0.01 29.23 3.64
N GLY A 486 0.96 29.12 2.69
CA GLY A 486 1.44 30.27 1.92
C GLY A 486 2.74 30.07 1.12
N ASP A 487 3.57 29.08 1.45
CA ASP A 487 4.87 28.89 0.78
C ASP A 487 5.15 27.39 0.54
N VAL A 488 4.76 26.89 -0.63
CA VAL A 488 4.87 25.46 -1.02
C VAL A 488 6.26 25.18 -1.60
N THR A 489 7.32 25.47 -0.85
CA THR A 489 8.66 24.95 -1.20
C THR A 489 8.98 23.78 -0.28
N SER A 490 9.44 22.68 -0.87
CA SER A 490 9.63 21.31 -0.36
C SER A 490 10.54 21.12 0.88
N LYS A 491 10.77 22.15 1.71
CA LYS A 491 11.93 22.21 2.60
C LYS A 491 11.70 21.83 4.07
N ASN A 492 10.48 21.46 4.47
CA ASN A 492 10.15 21.40 5.90
C ASN A 492 9.65 20.04 6.45
N TYR A 493 9.60 18.96 5.66
CA TYR A 493 9.15 17.65 6.15
C TYR A 493 10.26 16.89 6.89
N PHE A 494 9.88 16.06 7.88
CA PHE A 494 10.79 15.04 8.41
C PHE A 494 11.27 14.13 7.29
N ASN A 495 12.51 13.64 7.37
CA ASN A 495 12.99 12.61 6.45
C ASN A 495 12.20 11.32 6.69
N GLU A 496 11.99 10.93 7.94
CA GLU A 496 11.12 9.80 8.28
C GLU A 496 10.14 10.20 9.39
N ALA A 497 8.86 9.86 9.26
CA ALA A 497 7.87 10.21 10.29
C ALA A 497 8.03 9.28 11.51
N VAL A 498 8.14 7.97 11.30
CA VAL A 498 8.46 7.00 12.35
C VAL A 498 9.60 6.09 11.90
N THR A 499 10.64 6.01 12.73
CA THR A 499 11.83 5.19 12.51
C THR A 499 12.02 4.24 13.67
N MET A 500 12.22 2.96 13.37
CA MET A 500 12.37 1.92 14.38
C MET A 500 13.64 1.12 14.16
N ALA A 501 14.50 1.03 15.17
CA ALA A 501 15.73 0.24 15.20
C ALA A 501 15.70 -0.74 16.41
N GLY A 502 14.56 -1.40 16.57
CA GLY A 502 14.15 -2.23 17.70
C GLY A 502 13.17 -1.51 18.63
N GLY A 503 12.18 -2.21 19.18
CA GLY A 503 11.22 -1.64 20.13
C GLY A 503 9.77 -1.61 19.63
N THR A 504 8.92 -0.84 20.29
CA THR A 504 7.47 -0.79 20.00
C THR A 504 6.95 0.63 19.86
N ALA A 505 6.21 0.90 18.80
CA ALA A 505 5.50 2.16 18.60
C ALA A 505 3.99 1.86 18.45
N VAL A 506 3.16 2.47 19.29
CA VAL A 506 1.70 2.30 19.27
C VAL A 506 1.03 3.64 19.09
N PHE A 507 0.14 3.75 18.11
CA PHE A 507 -0.67 4.92 17.82
C PHE A 507 -2.13 4.51 17.82
N LYS A 508 -2.86 4.85 18.87
CA LYS A 508 -4.23 4.37 19.08
C LYS A 508 -5.19 5.53 19.29
N ASP A 509 -6.27 5.57 18.54
CA ASP A 509 -7.42 6.40 18.86
C ASP A 509 -8.57 5.52 19.37
N ALA A 510 -8.89 5.64 20.65
CA ALA A 510 -10.00 4.92 21.26
C ALA A 510 -11.38 5.50 20.87
N SER A 511 -11.43 6.64 20.18
CA SER A 511 -12.67 7.22 19.65
C SER A 511 -13.18 6.48 18.41
N GLY A 512 -12.27 5.88 17.64
CA GLY A 512 -12.55 5.25 16.34
C GLY A 512 -12.82 6.22 15.21
N SER A 513 -12.89 7.54 15.46
CA SER A 513 -13.33 8.54 14.48
C SER A 513 -12.22 9.47 13.96
N GLY A 514 -11.05 9.43 14.57
CA GLY A 514 -9.91 10.28 14.19
C GLY A 514 -9.14 9.74 12.98
N THR A 515 -8.10 10.50 12.64
CA THR A 515 -7.10 10.10 11.63
C THR A 515 -5.72 9.98 12.27
N ASN A 516 -5.02 8.88 12.00
CA ASN A 516 -3.58 8.78 12.20
C ASN A 516 -2.89 9.13 10.89
N LEU A 517 -2.22 10.28 10.82
CA LEU A 517 -1.58 10.81 9.63
C LEU A 517 -0.07 10.90 9.82
N PHE A 518 0.68 10.15 9.01
CA PHE A 518 2.13 10.10 9.02
C PHE A 518 2.66 10.66 7.69
N ILE A 519 3.33 11.81 7.72
CA ILE A 519 3.83 12.49 6.51
C ILE A 519 5.34 12.74 6.63
N ALA A 520 6.09 12.25 5.65
CA ALA A 520 7.53 12.48 5.54
C ALA A 520 7.98 12.71 4.10
N SER A 521 9.18 13.27 3.92
CA SER A 521 9.82 13.36 2.60
C SER A 521 10.47 12.04 2.18
N GLY A 522 10.93 11.22 3.13
CA GLY A 522 11.59 9.93 2.94
C GLY A 522 10.66 8.73 3.17
N ALA A 523 10.32 8.40 4.42
CA ALA A 523 9.42 7.29 4.74
C ALA A 523 8.44 7.63 5.86
N ALA A 524 7.17 7.23 5.72
CA ALA A 524 6.20 7.41 6.80
C ALA A 524 6.49 6.44 7.95
N VAL A 525 6.81 5.19 7.64
CA VAL A 525 7.28 4.18 8.60
C VAL A 525 8.51 3.48 8.04
N HIS A 526 9.60 3.47 8.80
CA HIS A 526 10.85 2.80 8.43
C HIS A 526 11.33 1.85 9.54
N LEU A 527 11.36 0.55 9.24
CA LEU A 527 12.02 -0.47 10.07
C LEU A 527 13.48 -0.64 9.64
N LYS A 528 14.41 -0.12 10.43
CA LYS A 528 15.85 -0.24 10.20
C LYS A 528 16.40 -1.51 10.85
N THR A 529 17.45 -2.08 10.25
CA THR A 529 18.36 -2.95 10.99
C THR A 529 19.09 -2.14 12.04
N ASN A 530 19.38 -2.72 13.21
CA ASN A 530 20.22 -2.02 14.18
C ASN A 530 21.66 -1.82 13.66
N ASP A 531 22.42 -0.97 14.34
CA ASP A 531 23.82 -0.66 14.02
C ASP A 531 24.75 -1.90 14.02
N GLU A 532 24.30 -3.04 14.55
CA GLU A 532 25.02 -4.32 14.55
C GLU A 532 24.57 -5.28 13.42
N ASN A 533 23.68 -4.85 12.51
CA ASN A 533 23.04 -5.70 11.49
C ASN A 533 22.36 -6.96 12.08
N LYS A 534 21.83 -6.87 13.30
CA LYS A 534 21.04 -7.94 13.92
C LYS A 534 19.56 -7.66 13.73
N ALA A 535 18.82 -8.74 13.46
CA ALA A 535 17.38 -8.79 13.61
C ALA A 535 16.99 -8.33 15.03
N VAL A 536 16.25 -7.23 15.12
CA VAL A 536 15.62 -6.72 16.34
C VAL A 536 14.12 -6.72 16.13
N ASP A 537 13.33 -7.21 17.08
CA ASP A 537 11.87 -7.21 16.94
C ASP A 537 11.35 -5.77 16.99
N ASN A 538 10.88 -5.27 15.84
CA ASN A 538 10.12 -4.03 15.74
C ASN A 538 8.63 -4.35 15.76
N VAL A 539 7.83 -3.59 16.52
CA VAL A 539 6.36 -3.68 16.47
C VAL A 539 5.78 -2.28 16.31
N PHE A 540 5.28 -1.99 15.11
CA PHE A 540 4.50 -0.79 14.86
C PHE A 540 3.01 -1.15 14.86
N THR A 541 2.20 -0.43 15.63
CA THR A 541 0.74 -0.58 15.63
C THR A 541 0.08 0.78 15.43
N SER A 542 -0.77 0.91 14.42
CA SER A 542 -1.69 2.05 14.26
C SER A 542 -3.12 1.52 14.31
N GLU A 543 -3.97 2.06 15.19
CA GLU A 543 -5.37 1.67 15.36
C GLU A 543 -6.24 2.94 15.40
N ASN A 544 -6.99 3.20 14.34
CA ASN A 544 -7.90 4.34 14.24
C ASN A 544 -9.07 4.04 13.28
N GLY A 545 -9.98 4.98 13.05
CA GLY A 545 -10.90 4.96 11.92
C GLY A 545 -10.13 5.10 10.62
N ILE A 546 -9.26 6.12 10.50
CA ILE A 546 -8.48 6.35 9.28
C ILE A 546 -6.98 6.33 9.59
N ASN A 547 -6.19 5.59 8.80
CA ASN A 547 -4.73 5.62 8.86
C ASN A 547 -4.18 6.06 7.50
N GLU A 548 -3.36 7.11 7.46
CA GLU A 548 -2.76 7.65 6.23
C GLU A 548 -1.23 7.74 6.36
N PHE A 549 -0.50 7.14 5.41
CA PHE A 549 0.97 7.09 5.37
C PHE A 549 1.47 7.69 4.07
N HIS A 550 2.13 8.84 4.14
CA HIS A 550 2.51 9.64 2.98
C HIS A 550 4.04 9.78 2.89
N THR A 551 4.62 9.38 1.76
CA THR A 551 5.97 9.82 1.35
C THR A 551 5.89 10.71 0.13
N LEU A 552 6.61 11.84 0.17
CA LEU A 552 6.58 12.84 -0.90
C LEU A 552 7.59 12.56 -2.01
N SER A 553 8.78 12.08 -1.64
CA SER A 553 9.93 11.96 -2.56
C SER A 553 10.88 10.80 -2.24
N GLY A 554 10.56 10.01 -1.21
CA GLY A 554 11.49 9.03 -0.66
C GLY A 554 11.35 7.66 -1.28
N LYS A 555 12.09 6.70 -0.75
CA LYS A 555 12.16 5.35 -1.31
C LYS A 555 10.82 4.62 -1.20
N ALA A 556 10.17 4.68 -0.03
CA ALA A 556 8.85 4.09 0.16
C ALA A 556 8.06 4.75 1.30
N ALA A 557 6.73 4.65 1.27
CA ALA A 557 5.89 5.12 2.37
C ALA A 557 6.02 4.20 3.59
N VAL A 558 5.96 2.88 3.38
CA VAL A 558 6.23 1.85 4.39
C VAL A 558 7.45 1.05 3.95
N TRP A 559 8.52 1.07 4.75
CA TRP A 559 9.81 0.49 4.39
C TRP A 559 10.36 -0.41 5.50
N ALA A 560 10.76 -1.64 5.13
CA ALA A 560 11.59 -2.51 5.94
C ALA A 560 12.97 -2.72 5.27
N ASP A 561 14.06 -2.46 5.99
CA ASP A 561 15.43 -2.59 5.48
C ASP A 561 15.87 -4.04 5.27
N ASN A 562 16.94 -4.23 4.48
CA ASN A 562 17.57 -5.54 4.28
C ASN A 562 18.01 -6.13 5.62
N GLY A 563 17.57 -7.37 5.91
CA GLY A 563 17.88 -8.07 7.16
C GLY A 563 17.10 -7.57 8.38
N SER A 564 16.18 -6.63 8.22
CA SER A 564 15.32 -6.19 9.31
C SER A 564 14.38 -7.32 9.75
N SER A 565 14.09 -7.40 11.05
CA SER A 565 13.00 -8.21 11.57
C SER A 565 11.96 -7.26 12.17
N GLY A 566 10.69 -7.56 11.98
CA GLY A 566 9.66 -6.76 12.61
C GLY A 566 8.31 -6.94 11.98
N SER A 567 7.30 -6.55 12.75
CA SER A 567 5.92 -6.56 12.32
C SER A 567 5.34 -5.16 12.31
N ILE A 568 4.62 -4.85 11.23
CA ILE A 568 3.82 -3.64 11.08
C ILE A 568 2.35 -4.07 11.09
N TYR A 569 1.58 -3.51 12.01
CA TYR A 569 0.16 -3.74 12.15
C TYR A 569 -0.59 -2.42 11.97
N ILE A 570 -1.47 -2.35 10.97
CA ILE A 570 -2.27 -1.17 10.67
C ILE A 570 -3.74 -1.59 10.68
N TYR A 571 -4.49 -1.03 11.63
CA TYR A 571 -5.86 -1.38 11.94
C TYR A 571 -6.77 -0.17 11.72
N ALA A 572 -7.69 -0.29 10.77
CA ALA A 572 -8.78 0.64 10.53
C ALA A 572 -10.11 -0.03 10.92
N ILE A 573 -10.43 -0.05 12.23
CA ILE A 573 -11.49 -0.90 12.80
C ILE A 573 -12.84 -0.20 13.02
N ASP A 574 -12.99 1.03 12.53
CA ASP A 574 -14.31 1.67 12.47
C ASP A 574 -15.09 1.20 11.23
N PHE A 575 -16.42 1.34 11.24
CA PHE A 575 -17.31 0.83 10.18
C PHE A 575 -16.95 1.33 8.77
N ASP A 576 -16.49 2.58 8.66
CA ASP A 576 -15.99 3.19 7.41
C ASP A 576 -14.46 3.36 7.45
N GLY A 577 -13.79 2.56 8.27
CA GLY A 577 -12.37 2.71 8.49
C GLY A 577 -11.58 2.52 7.19
N SER A 578 -10.49 3.26 7.01
CA SER A 578 -9.64 3.07 5.83
C SER A 578 -8.16 3.22 6.11
N ASN A 579 -7.36 2.43 5.39
CA ASN A 579 -5.91 2.56 5.38
C ASN A 579 -5.48 3.11 4.02
N LYS A 580 -4.70 4.18 4.02
CA LYS A 580 -4.13 4.79 2.80
C LYS A 580 -2.62 4.85 2.89
N ILE A 581 -1.94 4.31 1.89
CA ILE A 581 -0.50 4.40 1.71
C ILE A 581 -0.26 5.13 0.40
N ILE A 582 0.38 6.29 0.46
CA ILE A 582 0.59 7.19 -0.66
C ILE A 582 2.08 7.48 -0.81
N ALA A 583 2.64 7.13 -1.96
CA ALA A 583 4.03 7.36 -2.30
C ALA A 583 4.11 8.19 -3.59
N SER A 584 4.22 9.51 -3.48
CA SER A 584 4.01 10.42 -4.61
C SER A 584 5.22 10.64 -5.51
N GLY A 585 6.43 10.26 -5.08
CA GLY A 585 7.61 10.37 -5.94
C GLY A 585 7.55 9.38 -7.11
N ASP A 586 8.12 9.77 -8.25
CA ASP A 586 8.00 9.01 -9.51
C ASP A 586 8.53 7.57 -9.42
N GLU A 587 9.54 7.33 -8.58
CA GLU A 587 10.10 6.00 -8.30
C GLU A 587 9.77 5.50 -6.89
N SER A 588 8.96 6.26 -6.14
CA SER A 588 8.62 5.94 -4.76
C SER A 588 7.68 4.73 -4.69
N VAL A 589 7.98 3.81 -3.79
CA VAL A 589 7.21 2.58 -3.60
C VAL A 589 6.16 2.75 -2.48
N GLY A 590 4.99 2.12 -2.59
CA GLY A 590 4.01 2.12 -1.51
C GLY A 590 4.54 1.35 -0.28
N ILE A 591 4.70 0.04 -0.45
CA ILE A 591 5.30 -0.87 0.54
C ILE A 591 6.57 -1.50 -0.04
N LEU A 592 7.71 -1.31 0.63
CA LEU A 592 8.99 -1.88 0.26
C LEU A 592 9.55 -2.74 1.39
N THR A 593 10.02 -3.95 1.05
CA THR A 593 10.81 -4.79 1.97
C THR A 593 12.15 -5.14 1.34
N GLY A 594 13.23 -5.04 2.11
CA GLY A 594 14.57 -5.39 1.67
C GLY A 594 14.83 -6.89 1.68
N ASP A 595 15.96 -7.31 1.12
CA ASP A 595 16.35 -8.72 1.11
C ASP A 595 16.44 -9.27 2.54
N ASN A 596 16.19 -10.56 2.73
CA ASN A 596 16.30 -11.24 4.03
C ASN A 596 15.48 -10.62 5.18
N SER A 597 14.59 -9.66 4.93
CA SER A 597 13.78 -9.10 5.99
C SER A 597 12.67 -10.06 6.39
N THR A 598 12.41 -10.18 7.68
CA THR A 598 11.51 -11.18 8.29
C THR A 598 10.40 -10.50 9.11
N GLY A 599 9.31 -11.22 9.37
CA GLY A 599 8.17 -10.72 10.15
C GLY A 599 6.90 -10.60 9.31
N MET A 600 6.02 -9.66 9.67
CA MET A 600 4.68 -9.54 9.07
C MET A 600 4.30 -8.07 8.83
N ILE A 601 3.78 -7.76 7.65
CA ILE A 601 3.08 -6.49 7.41
C ILE A 601 1.60 -6.83 7.28
N TYR A 602 0.78 -6.39 8.22
CA TYR A 602 -0.66 -6.67 8.26
C TYR A 602 -1.46 -5.38 8.24
N LEU A 603 -2.23 -5.19 7.17
CA LEU A 603 -3.22 -4.12 7.04
C LEU A 603 -4.60 -4.75 7.19
N LEU A 604 -5.37 -4.29 8.15
CA LEU A 604 -6.77 -4.69 8.33
C LEU A 604 -7.64 -3.43 8.33
N SER A 605 -8.69 -3.43 7.53
CA SER A 605 -9.69 -2.37 7.46
C SER A 605 -11.10 -2.96 7.46
N TYR A 606 -12.08 -2.23 8.00
CA TYR A 606 -13.51 -2.53 7.78
C TYR A 606 -14.16 -1.70 6.67
N GLY A 607 -13.41 -0.76 6.07
CA GLY A 607 -13.71 -0.14 4.78
C GLY A 607 -12.63 -0.49 3.76
N ASN A 608 -12.02 0.53 3.13
CA ASN A 608 -11.06 0.33 2.04
C ASN A 608 -9.60 0.30 2.51
N ASN A 609 -8.76 -0.49 1.83
CA ASN A 609 -7.31 -0.31 1.83
C ASN A 609 -6.89 0.27 0.48
N GLN A 610 -6.08 1.33 0.48
CA GLN A 610 -5.64 2.04 -0.70
C GLN A 610 -4.12 2.19 -0.69
N ILE A 611 -3.45 1.74 -1.74
CA ILE A 611 -2.01 1.86 -1.93
C ILE A 611 -1.78 2.48 -3.29
N TYR A 612 -1.31 3.73 -3.31
CA TYR A 612 -0.99 4.49 -4.52
C TYR A 612 0.49 4.84 -4.52
N ALA A 613 1.20 4.50 -5.59
CA ALA A 613 2.62 4.77 -5.73
C ALA A 613 2.94 5.31 -7.12
N GLY A 614 3.79 6.34 -7.19
CA GLY A 614 4.36 6.82 -8.45
C GLY A 614 5.25 5.76 -9.09
N GLY A 615 5.99 5.00 -8.26
CA GLY A 615 6.69 3.77 -8.63
C GLY A 615 5.82 2.53 -8.40
N THR A 616 6.43 1.39 -8.06
CA THR A 616 5.72 0.14 -7.77
C THR A 616 4.89 0.25 -6.48
N ALA A 617 3.64 -0.24 -6.45
CA ALA A 617 2.83 -0.12 -5.23
C ALA A 617 3.29 -1.06 -4.11
N ILE A 618 3.61 -2.32 -4.41
CA ILE A 618 4.21 -3.26 -3.45
C ILE A 618 5.44 -3.91 -4.08
N GLU A 619 6.62 -3.69 -3.49
CA GLU A 619 7.88 -4.34 -3.87
C GLU A 619 8.39 -5.19 -2.70
N HIS A 620 8.30 -6.51 -2.86
CA HIS A 620 8.60 -7.47 -1.81
C HIS A 620 9.85 -8.30 -2.11
N ASN A 621 10.97 -7.97 -1.45
CA ASN A 621 12.26 -8.65 -1.63
C ASN A 621 12.64 -9.54 -0.43
N GLY A 622 11.94 -9.39 0.71
CA GLY A 622 12.19 -10.16 1.93
C GLY A 622 11.52 -11.54 1.97
N SER A 623 11.53 -12.14 3.16
CA SER A 623 10.81 -13.37 3.49
C SER A 623 9.61 -13.12 4.42
N GLN A 624 9.17 -11.86 4.55
CA GLN A 624 7.97 -11.51 5.32
C GLN A 624 6.69 -12.08 4.70
N THR A 625 5.64 -12.09 5.51
CA THR A 625 4.27 -12.18 5.00
C THR A 625 3.65 -10.79 4.98
N ILE A 626 3.17 -10.35 3.81
CA ILE A 626 2.36 -9.15 3.65
C ILE A 626 0.91 -9.59 3.49
N THR A 627 0.03 -9.16 4.38
CA THR A 627 -1.40 -9.47 4.33
C THR A 627 -2.22 -8.19 4.39
N ILE A 628 -3.11 -7.99 3.43
CA ILE A 628 -3.96 -6.81 3.30
C ILE A 628 -5.43 -7.28 3.25
N GLU A 629 -6.19 -6.98 4.30
CA GLU A 629 -7.57 -7.41 4.46
C GLU A 629 -8.54 -6.23 4.59
N ALA A 630 -9.57 -6.21 3.75
CA ALA A 630 -10.77 -5.39 3.92
C ALA A 630 -11.93 -6.32 4.30
N ASN A 631 -12.32 -6.32 5.58
CA ASN A 631 -13.29 -7.25 6.15
C ASN A 631 -14.66 -6.59 6.35
N ASP A 632 -15.73 -7.39 6.26
CA ASP A 632 -17.06 -6.92 6.63
C ASP A 632 -17.22 -6.84 8.15
N PHE A 633 -17.62 -5.68 8.67
CA PHE A 633 -17.98 -5.52 10.07
C PHE A 633 -19.32 -6.23 10.35
N ASP A 634 -19.28 -7.31 11.14
CA ASP A 634 -20.46 -8.01 11.70
C ASP A 634 -21.52 -8.47 10.66
N GLY A 635 -21.09 -8.74 9.42
CA GLY A 635 -22.00 -9.12 8.33
C GLY A 635 -22.98 -8.02 7.90
N SER A 636 -22.76 -6.78 8.35
CA SER A 636 -23.49 -5.60 7.90
C SER A 636 -22.90 -5.08 6.58
N ARG A 637 -23.79 -4.71 5.66
CA ARG A 637 -23.47 -4.46 4.24
C ARG A 637 -22.82 -3.10 4.03
N ASN A 638 -21.57 -2.91 4.45
CA ASN A 638 -20.80 -1.85 3.80
C ASN A 638 -20.48 -2.35 2.38
N GLU A 639 -21.00 -1.66 1.37
CA GLU A 639 -20.79 -2.05 -0.04
C GLU A 639 -19.36 -1.74 -0.52
N ASP A 640 -18.59 -1.05 0.31
CA ASP A 640 -17.34 -0.38 -0.05
C ASP A 640 -16.08 -0.98 0.65
N ASN A 641 -15.94 -2.30 0.67
CA ASN A 641 -14.80 -2.99 1.32
C ASN A 641 -13.81 -3.55 0.29
N PHE A 642 -13.00 -2.67 -0.30
CA PHE A 642 -12.10 -2.99 -1.40
C PHE A 642 -10.63 -2.77 -1.05
N ASN A 643 -9.78 -3.54 -1.73
CA ASN A 643 -8.35 -3.24 -1.80
C ASN A 643 -8.04 -2.60 -3.15
N TYR A 644 -7.43 -1.42 -3.15
CA TYR A 644 -6.91 -0.74 -4.33
C TYR A 644 -5.38 -0.68 -4.24
N VAL A 645 -4.69 -1.26 -5.21
CA VAL A 645 -3.22 -1.28 -5.28
C VAL A 645 -2.80 -0.79 -6.67
N ALA A 646 -2.21 0.39 -6.76
CA ALA A 646 -1.87 1.02 -8.04
C ALA A 646 -0.43 1.55 -8.04
N GLY A 647 0.43 0.95 -8.87
CA GLY A 647 1.77 1.44 -9.14
C GLY A 647 1.85 2.14 -10.50
N GLY A 648 2.72 3.15 -10.62
CA GLY A 648 2.76 4.03 -11.78
C GLY A 648 1.65 5.07 -11.74
N TYR A 649 1.20 5.48 -10.56
CA TYR A 649 0.08 6.40 -10.39
C TYR A 649 0.52 7.85 -10.65
N ASP A 650 -0.22 8.53 -11.52
CA ASP A 650 -0.08 9.96 -11.80
C ASP A 650 -1.01 10.74 -10.86
N PHE A 651 -0.41 11.34 -9.83
CA PHE A 651 -1.14 12.14 -8.85
C PHE A 651 -1.65 13.48 -9.39
N ASP A 652 -1.06 13.99 -10.48
CA ASP A 652 -1.48 15.25 -11.10
C ASP A 652 -2.71 15.04 -12.00
N ASN A 653 -2.76 13.91 -12.70
CA ASN A 653 -3.84 13.58 -13.64
C ASN A 653 -4.88 12.58 -13.09
N ASN A 654 -4.63 11.98 -11.92
CA ASN A 654 -5.48 10.95 -11.31
C ASN A 654 -5.68 9.74 -12.25
N THR A 655 -4.60 9.32 -12.92
CA THR A 655 -4.54 8.22 -13.90
C THR A 655 -3.31 7.35 -13.67
N LEU A 656 -3.14 6.27 -14.43
CA LEU A 656 -1.85 5.57 -14.53
C LEU A 656 -0.96 6.30 -15.54
N LYS A 657 0.33 6.39 -15.26
CA LYS A 657 1.34 6.93 -16.16
C LYS A 657 1.55 5.96 -17.32
N GLU A 658 1.47 6.46 -18.54
CA GLU A 658 1.78 5.68 -19.74
C GLU A 658 3.30 5.55 -19.92
N GLY A 659 3.79 4.32 -20.12
CA GLY A 659 5.19 4.05 -20.47
C GLY A 659 6.18 3.94 -19.29
N ASP A 660 5.72 4.13 -18.06
CA ASP A 660 6.54 3.91 -16.85
C ASP A 660 6.71 2.43 -16.52
N LYS A 661 7.81 2.11 -15.82
CA LYS A 661 8.17 0.73 -15.42
C LYS A 661 7.76 0.44 -13.98
N ALA A 662 6.52 0.74 -13.64
CA ALA A 662 5.99 0.51 -12.30
C ALA A 662 4.89 -0.56 -12.30
N ASN A 663 4.97 -1.46 -11.33
CA ASN A 663 4.06 -2.58 -11.20
C ASN A 663 3.04 -2.35 -10.07
N GLY A 664 1.89 -3.02 -10.12
CA GLY A 664 1.00 -3.08 -8.97
C GLY A 664 1.67 -3.85 -7.81
N ILE A 665 2.05 -5.11 -8.07
CA ILE A 665 2.73 -5.98 -7.11
C ILE A 665 3.95 -6.62 -7.77
N THR A 666 5.10 -6.55 -7.11
CA THR A 666 6.33 -7.28 -7.48
C THR A 666 6.82 -8.10 -6.29
N LEU A 667 7.09 -9.38 -6.52
CA LEU A 667 7.71 -10.26 -5.54
C LEU A 667 9.00 -10.85 -6.12
N THR A 668 10.12 -10.59 -5.44
CA THR A 668 11.45 -11.10 -5.79
C THR A 668 12.06 -12.00 -4.71
N GLY A 669 11.59 -11.87 -3.46
CA GLY A 669 12.04 -12.64 -2.31
C GLY A 669 11.33 -13.98 -2.10
N GLU A 670 11.61 -14.62 -0.96
CA GLU A 670 11.00 -15.90 -0.53
C GLU A 670 9.74 -15.72 0.33
N GLY A 671 9.18 -14.52 0.41
CA GLY A 671 7.99 -14.22 1.20
C GLY A 671 6.67 -14.45 0.48
N SER A 672 5.59 -13.94 1.06
CA SER A 672 4.22 -14.13 0.56
C SER A 672 3.39 -12.86 0.63
N ILE A 673 2.52 -12.63 -0.36
CA ILE A 673 1.58 -11.50 -0.40
C ILE A 673 0.15 -12.03 -0.49
N THR A 674 -0.70 -11.69 0.47
CA THR A 674 -2.13 -12.04 0.48
C THR A 674 -2.99 -10.77 0.48
N LEU A 675 -3.88 -10.65 -0.51
CA LEU A 675 -4.93 -9.63 -0.54
C LEU A 675 -6.28 -10.32 -0.33
N LYS A 676 -7.11 -9.81 0.57
CA LYS A 676 -8.46 -10.32 0.81
C LYS A 676 -9.45 -9.18 1.00
N ALA A 677 -10.52 -9.15 0.21
CA ALA A 677 -11.53 -8.10 0.28
C ALA A 677 -12.84 -8.56 -0.38
N ARG A 678 -13.88 -7.73 -0.36
CA ARG A 678 -15.09 -7.95 -1.18
C ARG A 678 -14.76 -7.90 -2.68
N GLY A 679 -13.79 -7.07 -3.05
CA GLY A 679 -13.13 -7.07 -4.35
C GLY A 679 -11.73 -6.48 -4.26
N ASN A 680 -10.83 -6.91 -5.15
CA ASN A 680 -9.45 -6.45 -5.19
C ASN A 680 -9.13 -5.87 -6.57
N TYR A 681 -8.53 -4.69 -6.60
CA TYR A 681 -8.13 -4.01 -7.82
C TYR A 681 -6.63 -3.74 -7.78
N VAL A 682 -5.88 -4.41 -8.67
CA VAL A 682 -4.43 -4.27 -8.79
C VAL A 682 -4.09 -3.70 -10.17
N PHE A 683 -3.40 -2.56 -10.19
CA PHE A 683 -3.03 -1.84 -11.40
C PHE A 683 -1.52 -1.57 -11.41
N GLY A 684 -0.89 -1.79 -12.55
CA GLY A 684 0.48 -1.35 -12.80
C GLY A 684 0.64 -0.73 -14.18
N SER A 685 1.44 0.33 -14.28
CA SER A 685 1.85 0.89 -15.58
C SER A 685 2.64 -0.08 -16.47
N GLN A 686 3.25 -1.13 -15.90
CA GLN A 686 3.93 -2.20 -16.64
C GLN A 686 3.27 -3.57 -16.43
N TYR A 687 3.30 -4.11 -15.21
CA TYR A 687 2.61 -5.36 -14.86
C TYR A 687 1.62 -5.14 -13.71
N GLY A 688 0.45 -5.77 -13.77
CA GLY A 688 -0.46 -5.79 -12.62
C GLY A 688 0.19 -6.55 -11.46
N VAL A 689 0.60 -7.80 -11.72
CA VAL A 689 1.33 -8.66 -10.78
C VAL A 689 2.55 -9.25 -11.48
N GLN A 690 3.72 -9.18 -10.84
CA GLN A 690 4.96 -9.81 -11.30
C GLN A 690 5.58 -10.69 -10.20
N LEU A 691 5.88 -11.94 -10.55
CA LEU A 691 6.76 -12.82 -9.80
C LEU A 691 8.07 -12.98 -10.58
N THR A 692 9.20 -12.55 -10.03
CA THR A 692 10.47 -12.53 -10.79
C THR A 692 11.16 -13.88 -10.80
N ASP A 693 12.15 -14.02 -11.68
CA ASP A 693 13.08 -15.15 -11.66
C ASP A 693 13.78 -15.22 -10.28
N GLY A 694 14.00 -16.44 -9.79
CA GLY A 694 14.61 -16.72 -8.49
C GLY A 694 13.63 -16.92 -7.31
N VAL A 695 12.38 -16.47 -7.40
CA VAL A 695 11.36 -16.76 -6.38
C VAL A 695 11.11 -18.27 -6.33
N LYS A 696 11.03 -18.86 -5.13
CA LYS A 696 10.74 -20.29 -4.95
C LYS A 696 9.32 -20.50 -4.44
N GLU A 697 8.79 -21.68 -4.74
CA GLU A 697 7.55 -22.16 -4.11
C GLU A 697 7.70 -22.17 -2.58
N LEU A 698 6.66 -21.73 -1.88
CA LEU A 698 6.61 -21.77 -0.42
C LEU A 698 6.32 -23.20 0.08
N ALA A 699 6.71 -23.48 1.32
CA ALA A 699 6.31 -24.73 1.97
C ALA A 699 4.79 -24.81 2.19
N ASP A 700 4.28 -26.03 2.39
CA ASP A 700 2.88 -26.33 2.72
C ASP A 700 1.85 -25.90 1.66
N ASP A 701 2.22 -25.96 0.38
CA ASP A 701 1.36 -25.63 -0.77
C ASP A 701 0.80 -24.19 -0.74
N LYS A 702 1.48 -23.26 -0.06
CA LYS A 702 1.09 -21.85 -0.02
C LYS A 702 1.46 -21.13 -1.32
N ASP A 703 0.60 -20.21 -1.73
CA ASP A 703 0.88 -19.33 -2.86
C ASP A 703 1.83 -18.20 -2.47
N ASN A 704 2.73 -17.85 -3.39
CA ASN A 704 3.60 -16.68 -3.21
C ASN A 704 2.77 -15.39 -3.26
N ILE A 705 1.77 -15.33 -4.16
CA ILE A 705 0.81 -14.23 -4.23
C ILE A 705 -0.61 -14.82 -4.31
N GLN A 706 -1.46 -14.46 -3.35
CA GLN A 706 -2.86 -14.87 -3.32
C GLN A 706 -3.77 -13.64 -3.22
N ILE A 707 -4.69 -13.48 -4.19
CA ILE A 707 -5.68 -12.40 -4.21
C ILE A 707 -7.07 -13.02 -4.12
N THR A 708 -7.79 -12.77 -3.02
CA THR A 708 -9.09 -13.39 -2.73
C THR A 708 -10.18 -12.34 -2.63
N ALA A 709 -11.17 -12.42 -3.53
CA ALA A 709 -12.43 -11.69 -3.42
C ALA A 709 -13.46 -12.59 -2.72
N THR A 710 -14.12 -12.08 -1.68
CA THR A 710 -15.12 -12.81 -0.89
C THR A 710 -16.57 -12.51 -1.30
N SER A 711 -16.76 -11.61 -2.27
CA SER A 711 -18.08 -11.14 -2.68
C SER A 711 -18.24 -11.05 -4.18
N SER A 712 -19.42 -10.58 -4.60
CA SER A 712 -19.76 -10.34 -5.99
C SER A 712 -18.77 -9.43 -6.72
N SER A 713 -17.96 -8.59 -6.08
CA SER A 713 -17.15 -7.63 -6.85
C SER A 713 -15.95 -8.23 -7.60
N GLY A 714 -15.50 -9.44 -7.25
CA GLY A 714 -14.44 -10.14 -7.98
C GLY A 714 -13.04 -9.55 -7.82
N ASN A 715 -12.09 -10.04 -8.61
CA ASN A 715 -10.72 -9.51 -8.67
C ASN A 715 -10.45 -8.89 -10.05
N SER A 716 -9.75 -7.76 -10.09
CA SER A 716 -9.24 -7.15 -11.31
C SER A 716 -7.74 -6.92 -11.21
N VAL A 717 -6.98 -7.43 -12.18
CA VAL A 717 -5.54 -7.25 -12.30
C VAL A 717 -5.21 -6.71 -13.68
N THR A 718 -4.64 -5.51 -13.74
CA THR A 718 -4.37 -4.80 -15.00
C THR A 718 -2.91 -4.35 -15.07
N GLY A 719 -2.26 -4.60 -16.21
CA GLY A 719 -0.93 -4.08 -16.53
C GLY A 719 -0.82 -3.62 -17.99
N ALA A 720 0.20 -2.85 -18.36
CA ALA A 720 0.40 -2.52 -19.78
C ALA A 720 0.94 -3.69 -20.59
N ASN A 721 2.01 -4.34 -20.11
CA ASN A 721 2.67 -5.46 -20.79
C ASN A 721 2.05 -6.81 -20.44
N ALA A 722 1.65 -6.98 -19.18
CA ALA A 722 0.82 -8.11 -18.78
C ALA A 722 -0.01 -7.82 -17.54
N GLY A 723 -1.20 -8.40 -17.47
CA GLY A 723 -1.96 -8.41 -16.22
C GLY A 723 -1.20 -9.21 -15.16
N ILE A 724 -0.83 -10.46 -15.50
CA ILE A 724 -0.03 -11.32 -14.63
C ILE A 724 1.22 -11.81 -15.37
N MET A 725 2.38 -11.65 -14.73
CA MET A 725 3.67 -12.16 -15.20
C MET A 725 4.27 -13.10 -14.14
N ASN A 726 4.58 -14.35 -14.53
CA ASN A 726 5.33 -15.29 -13.68
C ASN A 726 6.62 -15.74 -14.37
N GLU A 727 7.76 -15.22 -13.92
CA GLU A 727 9.09 -15.62 -14.41
C GLU A 727 9.74 -16.69 -13.54
N SER A 728 9.15 -17.01 -12.40
CA SER A 728 9.66 -18.04 -11.50
C SER A 728 9.45 -19.44 -12.07
N ALA A 729 10.46 -20.30 -11.94
CA ALA A 729 10.36 -21.71 -12.31
C ALA A 729 9.35 -22.52 -11.46
N THR A 730 9.11 -22.12 -10.21
CA THR A 730 8.29 -22.88 -9.24
C THR A 730 7.22 -22.07 -8.52
N GLY A 731 7.29 -20.75 -8.60
CA GLY A 731 6.45 -19.85 -7.83
C GLY A 731 4.99 -19.88 -8.25
N LYS A 732 4.10 -19.60 -7.28
CA LYS A 732 2.65 -19.76 -7.40
C LYS A 732 1.91 -18.42 -7.25
N ILE A 733 1.02 -18.11 -8.19
CA ILE A 733 0.11 -16.97 -8.15
C ILE A 733 -1.33 -17.48 -8.22
N SER A 734 -2.19 -17.05 -7.30
CA SER A 734 -3.62 -17.42 -7.28
C SER A 734 -4.54 -16.21 -7.19
N LEU A 735 -5.57 -16.18 -8.03
CA LEU A 735 -6.70 -15.26 -7.95
C LEU A 735 -7.97 -16.07 -7.68
N ILE A 736 -8.61 -15.83 -6.53
CA ILE A 736 -9.79 -16.57 -6.07
C ILE A 736 -10.93 -15.58 -5.92
N ALA A 737 -12.02 -15.76 -6.64
CA ALA A 737 -13.24 -14.98 -6.52
C ALA A 737 -14.37 -15.90 -6.01
N GLU A 738 -14.50 -15.94 -4.70
CA GLU A 738 -15.58 -16.63 -4.00
C GLU A 738 -16.79 -15.71 -3.94
N ALA A 739 -17.99 -16.19 -4.28
CA ALA A 739 -19.20 -15.51 -3.84
C ALA A 739 -19.73 -16.25 -2.61
N GLU A 740 -19.96 -15.52 -1.52
CA GLU A 740 -20.80 -16.05 -0.44
C GLU A 740 -22.14 -16.50 -1.06
N GLU A 741 -22.45 -17.79 -0.96
CA GLU A 741 -23.77 -18.34 -1.25
C GLU A 741 -24.75 -17.90 -0.14
N LYS A 742 -24.89 -16.60 0.07
CA LYS A 742 -25.80 -16.06 1.07
C LYS A 742 -27.19 -16.19 0.48
N THR A 743 -27.87 -17.25 0.88
CA THR A 743 -29.28 -17.55 0.58
C THR A 743 -30.17 -16.51 1.27
N VAL A 744 -30.06 -15.24 0.90
CA VAL A 744 -30.90 -14.19 1.45
C VAL A 744 -32.23 -14.24 0.73
N SER A 745 -33.17 -14.97 1.34
CA SER A 745 -34.58 -15.01 0.98
C SER A 745 -35.23 -13.63 1.14
N TYR A 746 -34.95 -12.67 0.26
CA TYR A 746 -35.76 -11.46 0.09
C TYR A 746 -36.47 -11.47 -1.28
N PRO A 747 -37.80 -11.32 -1.31
CA PRO A 747 -38.60 -11.45 -2.53
C PRO A 747 -38.67 -10.13 -3.31
N TYR A 748 -37.52 -9.52 -3.65
CA TYR A 748 -37.49 -8.41 -4.61
C TYR A 748 -36.73 -8.82 -5.87
N LYS A 749 -37.51 -9.19 -6.89
CA LYS A 749 -37.09 -9.40 -8.27
C LYS A 749 -36.47 -8.13 -8.85
N ASN A 750 -35.15 -8.10 -8.98
CA ASN A 750 -34.52 -7.51 -10.15
C ASN A 750 -33.26 -8.33 -10.50
N PRO A 751 -33.36 -9.34 -11.40
CA PRO A 751 -32.23 -10.15 -11.79
C PRO A 751 -31.50 -9.44 -12.92
N ASN A 752 -30.62 -8.49 -12.59
CA ASN A 752 -29.48 -8.19 -13.45
C ASN A 752 -28.26 -8.84 -12.78
N PRO A 753 -27.78 -10.01 -13.26
CA PRO A 753 -26.56 -10.62 -12.77
C PRO A 753 -25.38 -9.83 -13.35
N GLU A 754 -25.14 -8.62 -12.86
CA GLU A 754 -23.95 -7.85 -13.21
C GLU A 754 -22.78 -8.33 -12.35
N SER A 755 -21.84 -9.02 -13.01
CA SER A 755 -20.42 -9.14 -12.65
C SER A 755 -20.07 -9.59 -11.23
N GLY A 756 -20.87 -10.51 -10.68
CA GLY A 756 -20.58 -11.21 -9.42
C GLY A 756 -19.35 -12.11 -9.51
N GLY A 757 -18.41 -12.17 -8.56
CA GLY A 757 -17.48 -13.29 -8.32
C GLY A 757 -16.66 -13.77 -9.53
N THR A 758 -16.20 -12.82 -10.35
CA THR A 758 -15.34 -13.08 -11.52
C THR A 758 -13.90 -12.63 -11.27
N ASN A 759 -12.95 -13.27 -11.96
CA ASN A 759 -11.60 -12.72 -12.10
C ASN A 759 -11.47 -12.04 -13.47
N LEU A 760 -10.92 -10.83 -13.50
CA LEU A 760 -10.57 -10.09 -14.70
C LEU A 760 -9.06 -9.84 -14.72
N VAL A 761 -8.39 -10.30 -15.78
CA VAL A 761 -6.97 -10.02 -16.04
C VAL A 761 -6.88 -9.29 -17.37
N TYR A 762 -6.25 -8.11 -17.38
CA TYR A 762 -6.26 -7.22 -18.53
C TYR A 762 -4.87 -6.67 -18.86
N ALA A 763 -4.50 -6.68 -20.13
CA ALA A 763 -3.30 -6.03 -20.65
C ALA A 763 -3.62 -4.98 -21.71
N THR A 764 -2.99 -3.79 -21.64
CA THR A 764 -3.41 -2.61 -22.43
C THR A 764 -2.51 -2.27 -23.64
N ALA A 765 -1.23 -2.63 -23.64
CA ALA A 765 -0.27 -2.24 -24.69
C ALA A 765 -0.31 -3.18 -25.91
N ASP A 766 0.04 -2.71 -27.11
CA ASP A 766 -0.11 -3.45 -28.38
C ASP A 766 0.62 -4.81 -28.43
N ALA A 767 1.72 -4.99 -27.70
CA ALA A 767 2.51 -6.24 -27.64
C ALA A 767 2.41 -6.92 -26.27
N SER A 768 1.20 -6.98 -25.71
CA SER A 768 0.97 -7.41 -24.34
C SER A 768 0.20 -8.73 -24.23
N SER A 769 0.50 -9.48 -23.17
CA SER A 769 -0.19 -10.72 -22.87
C SER A 769 -1.10 -10.58 -21.65
N GLY A 770 -2.30 -11.12 -21.64
CA GLY A 770 -3.14 -11.11 -20.43
C GLY A 770 -2.43 -11.83 -19.29
N ILE A 771 -2.02 -13.07 -19.55
CA ILE A 771 -1.16 -13.89 -18.69
C ILE A 771 0.10 -14.25 -19.46
N TYR A 772 1.27 -14.01 -18.85
CA TYR A 772 2.57 -14.44 -19.36
C TYR A 772 3.29 -15.31 -18.33
N THR A 773 3.80 -16.48 -18.72
CA THR A 773 4.61 -17.29 -17.81
C THR A 773 5.75 -18.06 -18.48
N LYS A 774 6.92 -18.10 -17.80
CA LYS A 774 8.07 -18.94 -18.15
C LYS A 774 8.17 -20.20 -17.27
N GLY A 775 7.35 -20.33 -16.23
CA GLY A 775 7.45 -21.40 -15.24
C GLY A 775 6.33 -21.37 -14.18
N GLY A 776 6.51 -22.14 -13.10
CA GLY A 776 5.64 -22.03 -11.92
C GLY A 776 4.16 -22.35 -12.19
N GLN A 777 3.26 -21.76 -11.39
CA GLN A 777 1.82 -21.98 -11.51
C GLN A 777 1.06 -20.66 -11.39
N ILE A 778 0.07 -20.46 -12.26
CA ILE A 778 -0.92 -19.40 -12.18
C ILE A 778 -2.31 -20.05 -12.12
N THR A 779 -3.08 -19.75 -11.07
CA THR A 779 -4.42 -20.32 -10.86
C THR A 779 -5.47 -19.23 -10.71
N LEU A 780 -6.50 -19.26 -11.54
CA LEU A 780 -7.67 -18.40 -11.45
C LEU A 780 -8.89 -19.27 -11.09
N VAL A 781 -9.51 -19.01 -9.94
CA VAL A 781 -10.74 -19.68 -9.50
C VAL A 781 -11.84 -18.64 -9.40
N GLY A 782 -12.80 -18.66 -10.33
CA GLY A 782 -13.95 -17.78 -10.33
C GLY A 782 -15.23 -18.53 -10.00
N GLN A 783 -16.19 -17.92 -9.32
CA GLN A 783 -17.51 -18.54 -9.21
C GLN A 783 -18.30 -18.38 -10.50
N TYR A 784 -18.35 -17.17 -11.04
CA TYR A 784 -19.16 -16.83 -12.21
C TYR A 784 -18.34 -16.59 -13.48
N GLY A 785 -17.04 -16.92 -13.45
CA GLY A 785 -16.18 -16.92 -14.62
C GLY A 785 -14.82 -16.29 -14.39
N ASN A 786 -13.96 -16.48 -15.38
CA ASN A 786 -12.66 -15.83 -15.48
C ASN A 786 -12.59 -15.17 -16.85
N THR A 787 -12.06 -13.96 -16.93
CA THR A 787 -11.85 -13.25 -18.19
C THR A 787 -10.40 -12.81 -18.26
N VAL A 788 -9.71 -13.21 -19.33
CA VAL A 788 -8.33 -12.83 -19.62
C VAL A 788 -8.31 -12.11 -20.95
N TYR A 789 -7.81 -10.89 -20.95
CA TYR A 789 -7.64 -10.08 -22.15
C TYR A 789 -6.16 -9.71 -22.27
N GLY A 790 -5.52 -10.22 -23.31
CA GLY A 790 -4.26 -9.67 -23.79
C GLY A 790 -4.50 -8.95 -25.09
N LYS A 791 -3.79 -7.86 -25.34
CA LYS A 791 -3.91 -7.21 -26.65
C LYS A 791 -3.28 -8.06 -27.73
N GLN A 792 -2.09 -8.61 -27.50
CA GLN A 792 -1.46 -9.54 -28.43
C GLN A 792 -1.90 -10.98 -28.15
N THR A 793 -1.71 -11.45 -26.92
CA THR A 793 -1.96 -12.87 -26.57
C THR A 793 -2.76 -13.00 -25.28
N GLY A 794 -3.84 -13.77 -25.29
CA GLY A 794 -4.60 -14.03 -24.07
C GLY A 794 -3.75 -14.70 -22.99
N ILE A 795 -3.21 -15.89 -23.30
CA ILE A 795 -2.29 -16.65 -22.44
C ILE A 795 -1.05 -17.03 -23.23
N ASP A 796 0.12 -16.55 -22.80
CA ASP A 796 1.42 -16.88 -23.37
C ASP A 796 2.26 -17.68 -22.35
N ILE A 797 2.62 -18.91 -22.68
CA ILE A 797 3.26 -19.86 -21.76
C ILE A 797 4.46 -20.59 -22.40
N TYR A 798 5.62 -20.48 -21.75
CA TYR A 798 6.86 -21.18 -22.12
C TYR A 798 7.26 -22.29 -21.14
N GLY A 799 6.61 -22.34 -19.97
CA GLY A 799 6.86 -23.33 -18.93
C GLY A 799 5.84 -23.24 -17.79
N GLY A 800 5.72 -24.30 -16.98
CA GLY A 800 4.84 -24.33 -15.81
C GLY A 800 3.38 -24.60 -16.13
N SER A 801 2.44 -24.00 -15.39
CA SER A 801 1.01 -24.24 -15.62
C SER A 801 0.12 -23.01 -15.42
N VAL A 802 -0.90 -22.89 -16.26
CA VAL A 802 -1.99 -21.92 -16.11
C VAL A 802 -3.31 -22.67 -15.99
N SER A 803 -4.07 -22.42 -14.93
CA SER A 803 -5.36 -23.07 -14.67
C SER A 803 -6.46 -22.03 -14.43
N LEU A 804 -7.51 -22.05 -15.23
CA LEU A 804 -8.71 -21.22 -15.06
C LEU A 804 -9.90 -22.13 -14.76
N THR A 805 -10.40 -22.05 -13.52
CA THR A 805 -11.53 -22.86 -13.07
C THR A 805 -12.71 -21.97 -12.73
N SER A 806 -13.90 -22.33 -13.21
CA SER A 806 -15.15 -21.66 -12.90
C SER A 806 -16.26 -22.63 -12.55
N SER A 807 -16.96 -22.40 -11.42
CA SER A 807 -17.97 -23.33 -10.92
C SER A 807 -19.35 -23.12 -11.55
N SER A 808 -19.69 -21.88 -11.94
CA SER A 808 -21.02 -21.52 -12.45
C SER A 808 -21.02 -20.60 -13.66
N GLY A 809 -19.86 -20.12 -14.11
CA GLY A 809 -19.74 -19.29 -15.32
C GLY A 809 -18.65 -19.75 -16.30
N ALA A 810 -18.43 -18.95 -17.33
CA ALA A 810 -17.51 -19.27 -18.42
C ALA A 810 -16.09 -18.74 -18.18
N ASN A 811 -15.10 -19.39 -18.77
CA ASN A 811 -13.77 -18.82 -18.93
C ASN A 811 -13.71 -18.15 -20.31
N ASN A 812 -13.36 -16.86 -20.37
CA ASN A 812 -13.24 -16.10 -21.61
C ASN A 812 -11.78 -15.66 -21.80
N ILE A 813 -11.22 -15.90 -22.97
CA ILE A 813 -9.85 -15.52 -23.33
C ILE A 813 -9.91 -14.73 -24.64
N PHE A 814 -9.25 -13.58 -24.65
CA PHE A 814 -9.20 -12.68 -25.79
C PHE A 814 -7.74 -12.32 -26.13
N GLY A 815 -7.44 -12.26 -27.43
CA GLY A 815 -6.16 -11.85 -28.00
C GLY A 815 -6.31 -11.28 -29.41
N ASP A 816 -5.32 -10.55 -29.93
CA ASP A 816 -5.30 -10.16 -31.35
C ASP A 816 -4.54 -11.18 -32.19
N ASP A 817 -3.42 -11.71 -31.68
CA ASP A 817 -2.63 -12.76 -32.34
C ASP A 817 -3.04 -14.14 -31.81
N PHE A 818 -2.87 -14.39 -30.52
CA PHE A 818 -3.12 -15.72 -29.97
C PHE A 818 -4.15 -15.70 -28.85
N GLY A 819 -5.10 -16.63 -28.87
CA GLY A 819 -5.91 -16.91 -27.70
C GLY A 819 -5.02 -17.54 -26.62
N ILE A 820 -4.43 -18.69 -26.97
CA ILE A 820 -3.43 -19.40 -26.16
C ILE A 820 -2.21 -19.70 -27.02
N HIS A 821 -1.03 -19.24 -26.60
CA HIS A 821 0.26 -19.57 -27.21
C HIS A 821 1.09 -20.43 -26.25
N VAL A 822 1.45 -21.64 -26.69
CA VAL A 822 2.44 -22.48 -26.01
C VAL A 822 3.76 -22.35 -26.76
N GLY A 823 4.67 -21.57 -26.18
CA GLY A 823 5.87 -21.07 -26.82
C GLY A 823 6.88 -22.13 -27.25
N GLU A 824 7.84 -21.70 -28.07
CA GLU A 824 8.87 -22.60 -28.62
C GLU A 824 9.70 -23.26 -27.52
N ASN A 825 9.94 -24.57 -27.68
CA ASN A 825 10.70 -25.39 -26.72
C ASN A 825 10.08 -25.48 -25.32
N ALA A 826 8.78 -25.19 -25.17
CA ALA A 826 8.07 -25.44 -23.93
C ALA A 826 8.21 -26.91 -23.50
N ALA A 827 8.66 -27.13 -22.25
CA ALA A 827 9.00 -28.46 -21.76
C ALA A 827 7.77 -29.34 -21.50
N GLU A 828 7.98 -30.66 -21.46
CA GLU A 828 6.99 -31.62 -20.97
C GLU A 828 6.56 -31.24 -19.53
N GLY A 829 5.25 -31.14 -19.29
CA GLY A 829 4.67 -30.60 -18.06
C GLY A 829 4.20 -29.15 -18.15
N THR A 830 4.50 -28.45 -19.25
CA THR A 830 3.88 -27.16 -19.57
C THR A 830 2.41 -27.36 -19.88
N GLN A 831 1.49 -26.69 -19.19
CA GLN A 831 0.05 -26.94 -19.39
C GLN A 831 -0.85 -25.71 -19.24
N VAL A 832 -1.90 -25.65 -20.07
CA VAL A 832 -3.03 -24.73 -19.90
C VAL A 832 -4.30 -25.54 -19.67
N ILE A 833 -5.00 -25.30 -18.56
CA ILE A 833 -6.20 -26.03 -18.17
C ILE A 833 -7.34 -25.03 -17.98
N LEU A 834 -8.40 -25.13 -18.78
CA LEU A 834 -9.62 -24.35 -18.60
C LEU A 834 -10.76 -25.29 -18.21
N SER A 835 -11.46 -25.01 -17.12
CA SER A 835 -12.63 -25.78 -16.69
C SER A 835 -13.73 -24.84 -16.24
N GLY A 836 -14.88 -24.82 -16.91
CA GLY A 836 -15.96 -23.87 -16.66
C GLY A 836 -17.32 -24.42 -17.04
N THR A 837 -18.40 -23.63 -16.90
CA THR A 837 -19.67 -23.99 -17.56
C THR A 837 -19.51 -23.92 -19.08
N ALA A 838 -18.71 -22.99 -19.58
CA ALA A 838 -18.23 -22.91 -20.95
C ALA A 838 -16.78 -22.39 -20.97
N ASN A 839 -16.08 -22.58 -22.08
CA ASN A 839 -14.78 -21.95 -22.34
C ASN A 839 -14.85 -21.27 -23.70
N ASN A 840 -14.54 -19.98 -23.77
CA ASN A 840 -14.59 -19.17 -24.98
C ASN A 840 -13.20 -18.57 -25.24
N ILE A 841 -12.65 -18.83 -26.41
CA ILE A 841 -11.41 -18.23 -26.90
C ILE A 841 -11.78 -17.44 -28.15
N GLU A 842 -11.46 -16.16 -28.17
CA GLU A 842 -11.75 -15.29 -29.31
C GLU A 842 -10.52 -14.45 -29.65
N VAL A 843 -10.17 -14.46 -30.93
CA VAL A 843 -9.03 -13.77 -31.50
C VAL A 843 -9.51 -12.87 -32.63
N TYR A 844 -8.95 -11.66 -32.75
CA TYR A 844 -9.45 -10.62 -33.67
C TYR A 844 -8.52 -10.28 -34.84
N GLY A 845 -7.25 -10.66 -34.81
CA GLY A 845 -6.26 -10.39 -35.87
C GLY A 845 -5.96 -8.90 -36.03
N SER A 846 -4.81 -8.44 -35.56
CA SER A 846 -4.36 -7.05 -35.82
C SER A 846 -3.84 -6.91 -37.25
N GLY A 847 -4.25 -5.83 -37.94
CA GLY A 847 -4.38 -5.76 -39.41
C GLY A 847 -3.13 -5.84 -40.31
N ASP A 848 -1.94 -6.18 -39.81
CA ASP A 848 -0.70 -6.15 -40.61
C ASP A 848 0.02 -7.51 -40.75
N GLU A 849 -0.25 -8.51 -39.90
CA GLU A 849 0.39 -9.83 -39.98
C GLU A 849 -0.59 -10.91 -40.47
N VAL A 850 -0.28 -11.47 -41.63
CA VAL A 850 -1.19 -12.32 -42.44
C VAL A 850 -1.24 -13.79 -41.94
N ASP A 851 -0.65 -14.10 -40.78
CA ASP A 851 -0.55 -15.46 -40.25
C ASP A 851 -0.58 -15.52 -38.70
N SER A 852 -0.93 -14.43 -38.00
CA SER A 852 -0.72 -14.35 -36.53
C SER A 852 -1.94 -14.66 -35.67
N ALA A 853 -3.14 -14.93 -36.22
CA ALA A 853 -4.42 -14.89 -35.49
C ALA A 853 -4.97 -16.26 -35.02
N ASP A 854 -4.18 -17.13 -34.40
CA ASP A 854 -4.62 -18.48 -34.01
C ASP A 854 -5.38 -18.53 -32.67
N GLY A 855 -6.45 -19.33 -32.61
CA GLY A 855 -7.16 -19.58 -31.35
C GLY A 855 -6.27 -20.29 -30.31
N ILE A 856 -5.70 -21.43 -30.69
CA ILE A 856 -4.69 -22.16 -29.90
C ILE A 856 -3.48 -22.43 -30.81
N ASN A 857 -2.30 -21.98 -30.39
CA ASN A 857 -1.04 -22.19 -31.10
C ASN A 857 -0.04 -22.97 -30.24
N LEU A 858 0.39 -24.14 -30.71
CA LEU A 858 1.50 -24.89 -30.13
C LEU A 858 2.73 -24.73 -31.03
N ALA A 859 3.70 -23.94 -30.57
CA ALA A 859 4.87 -23.57 -31.35
C ALA A 859 5.84 -24.74 -31.57
N LYS A 860 6.87 -24.49 -32.40
CA LYS A 860 7.86 -25.50 -32.79
C LYS A 860 8.59 -26.09 -31.57
N ASN A 861 8.80 -27.40 -31.59
CA ASN A 861 9.45 -28.17 -30.51
C ASN A 861 8.75 -28.04 -29.14
N SER A 862 7.50 -27.57 -29.08
CA SER A 862 6.74 -27.53 -27.84
C SER A 862 6.28 -28.94 -27.46
N SER A 863 6.40 -29.28 -26.18
CA SER A 863 5.80 -30.49 -25.58
C SER A 863 4.71 -30.13 -24.57
N GLY A 864 4.26 -28.87 -24.54
CA GLY A 864 3.19 -28.42 -23.64
C GLY A 864 1.79 -28.76 -24.15
N SER A 865 0.83 -28.93 -23.24
CA SER A 865 -0.54 -29.36 -23.57
C SER A 865 -1.61 -28.31 -23.22
N VAL A 866 -2.71 -28.31 -23.96
CA VAL A 866 -3.88 -27.45 -23.69
C VAL A 866 -5.12 -28.31 -23.48
N SER A 867 -5.85 -28.11 -22.38
CA SER A 867 -7.05 -28.87 -22.03
C SER A 867 -8.21 -27.96 -21.64
N LEU A 868 -9.32 -28.07 -22.36
CA LEU A 868 -10.56 -27.33 -22.13
C LEU A 868 -11.67 -28.30 -21.71
N THR A 869 -12.32 -28.03 -20.58
CA THR A 869 -13.47 -28.80 -20.09
C THR A 869 -14.67 -27.88 -19.88
N ALA A 870 -15.71 -28.04 -20.70
CA ALA A 870 -17.00 -27.40 -20.52
C ALA A 870 -17.94 -28.38 -19.80
N THR A 871 -18.31 -28.03 -18.57
CA THR A 871 -19.09 -28.91 -17.69
C THR A 871 -20.57 -28.99 -18.07
N SER A 872 -21.16 -27.90 -18.57
CA SER A 872 -22.59 -27.84 -18.93
C SER A 872 -22.90 -27.15 -20.27
N GLY A 873 -21.97 -26.35 -20.79
CA GLY A 873 -22.08 -25.57 -22.02
C GLY A 873 -21.04 -26.00 -23.05
N ASN A 874 -20.53 -25.04 -23.83
CA ASN A 874 -19.67 -25.29 -24.98
C ASN A 874 -18.21 -24.94 -24.72
N ASN A 875 -17.30 -25.57 -25.46
CA ASN A 875 -16.00 -24.98 -25.76
C ASN A 875 -16.11 -24.28 -27.12
N THR A 876 -15.74 -23.00 -27.17
CA THR A 876 -15.86 -22.15 -28.36
C THR A 876 -14.50 -21.54 -28.67
N ILE A 877 -14.03 -21.67 -29.92
CA ILE A 877 -12.80 -21.05 -30.40
C ILE A 877 -13.12 -20.28 -31.68
N PHE A 878 -12.85 -18.97 -31.66
CA PHE A 878 -12.98 -18.06 -32.79
C PHE A 878 -11.65 -17.42 -33.14
N ALA A 879 -11.12 -17.79 -34.29
CA ALA A 879 -9.97 -17.15 -34.91
C ALA A 879 -10.47 -16.21 -36.02
N LYS A 880 -10.76 -14.96 -35.65
CA LYS A 880 -11.20 -13.92 -36.57
C LYS A 880 -9.98 -13.08 -36.94
N ALA A 881 -9.82 -12.72 -38.21
CA ALA A 881 -8.92 -11.67 -38.63
C ALA A 881 -9.68 -10.65 -39.49
N SER A 882 -9.03 -9.52 -39.79
CA SER A 882 -9.60 -8.52 -40.69
C SER A 882 -9.80 -9.11 -42.10
N ALA A 883 -10.84 -8.66 -42.80
CA ALA A 883 -11.25 -9.18 -44.11
C ALA A 883 -10.18 -9.11 -45.23
N GLU A 884 -9.06 -8.41 -45.00
CA GLU A 884 -7.98 -8.22 -45.97
C GLU A 884 -6.84 -9.25 -45.84
N ASN A 885 -6.75 -9.99 -44.72
CA ASN A 885 -5.70 -10.97 -44.45
C ASN A 885 -6.24 -12.40 -44.45
N ILE A 886 -5.40 -13.36 -44.86
CA ILE A 886 -5.66 -14.79 -44.60
C ILE A 886 -5.60 -14.91 -43.07
N GLY A 887 -6.73 -15.13 -42.40
CA GLY A 887 -6.74 -15.16 -40.93
C GLY A 887 -6.00 -16.38 -40.37
N GLY A 888 -5.92 -16.48 -39.05
CA GLY A 888 -5.29 -17.62 -38.38
C GLY A 888 -6.16 -18.89 -38.38
N ASP A 889 -5.60 -19.94 -37.79
CA ASP A 889 -6.24 -21.24 -37.60
C ASP A 889 -6.99 -21.30 -36.26
N GLY A 890 -7.99 -22.16 -36.16
CA GLY A 890 -8.69 -22.38 -34.88
C GLY A 890 -7.75 -23.04 -33.87
N ILE A 891 -7.07 -24.11 -34.30
CA ILE A 891 -6.00 -24.78 -33.57
C ILE A 891 -4.86 -25.04 -34.55
N TYR A 892 -3.67 -24.52 -34.25
CA TYR A 892 -2.44 -24.78 -34.98
C TYR A 892 -1.43 -25.54 -34.11
N THR A 893 -0.89 -26.65 -34.63
CA THR A 893 0.28 -27.31 -34.04
C THR A 893 1.43 -27.28 -35.03
N ALA A 894 2.52 -26.60 -34.66
CA ALA A 894 3.68 -26.47 -35.51
C ALA A 894 4.42 -27.79 -35.71
N GLN A 895 5.18 -27.88 -36.80
CA GLN A 895 6.08 -29.01 -37.05
C GLN A 895 6.98 -29.28 -35.83
N SER A 896 7.17 -30.56 -35.50
CA SER A 896 7.95 -31.02 -34.34
C SER A 896 7.37 -30.67 -32.96
N SER A 897 6.19 -30.05 -32.88
CA SER A 897 5.44 -29.99 -31.63
C SER A 897 4.91 -31.38 -31.26
N THR A 898 5.08 -31.80 -30.00
CA THR A 898 4.57 -33.06 -29.47
C THR A 898 3.44 -32.85 -28.47
N GLY A 899 2.99 -31.62 -28.29
CA GLY A 899 1.98 -31.25 -27.31
C GLY A 899 0.55 -31.63 -27.72
N ASP A 900 -0.24 -32.09 -26.75
CA ASP A 900 -1.63 -32.50 -26.98
C ASP A 900 -2.62 -31.33 -26.77
N VAL A 901 -3.70 -31.31 -27.54
CA VAL A 901 -4.85 -30.40 -27.35
C VAL A 901 -6.11 -31.22 -27.10
N THR A 902 -6.78 -31.01 -25.96
CA THR A 902 -8.01 -31.73 -25.59
C THR A 902 -9.15 -30.78 -25.31
N LEU A 903 -10.28 -30.95 -25.99
CA LEU A 903 -11.52 -30.22 -25.77
C LEU A 903 -12.62 -31.20 -25.36
N ASN A 904 -13.10 -31.13 -24.13
CA ASN A 904 -14.17 -31.96 -23.62
C ASN A 904 -15.39 -31.11 -23.25
N ALA A 905 -16.52 -31.34 -23.92
CA ALA A 905 -17.82 -30.74 -23.62
C ALA A 905 -18.76 -31.81 -23.08
N ASN A 906 -18.90 -31.89 -21.76
CA ASN A 906 -19.62 -32.97 -21.08
C ASN A 906 -21.12 -33.01 -21.42
N ALA A 907 -21.74 -31.83 -21.57
CA ALA A 907 -23.17 -31.70 -21.90
C ALA A 907 -23.45 -30.88 -23.16
N GLY A 908 -22.50 -30.03 -23.59
CA GLY A 908 -22.64 -29.16 -24.77
C GLY A 908 -21.81 -29.62 -25.96
N SER A 909 -21.29 -28.66 -26.71
CA SER A 909 -20.61 -28.84 -28.01
C SER A 909 -19.21 -28.24 -28.00
N ASN A 910 -18.33 -28.75 -28.86
CA ASN A 910 -17.08 -28.08 -29.21
C ASN A 910 -17.28 -27.35 -30.54
N TYR A 911 -17.01 -26.05 -30.58
CA TYR A 911 -17.24 -25.20 -31.75
C TYR A 911 -15.96 -24.45 -32.10
N ILE A 912 -15.38 -24.74 -33.25
CA ILE A 912 -14.15 -24.11 -33.75
C ILE A 912 -14.48 -23.47 -35.09
N ALA A 913 -14.23 -22.18 -35.22
CA ALA A 913 -14.37 -21.46 -36.48
C ALA A 913 -13.17 -20.55 -36.70
N ALA A 914 -12.60 -20.60 -37.90
CA ALA A 914 -11.39 -19.88 -38.26
C ALA A 914 -11.41 -19.44 -39.73
N GLN A 915 -10.67 -18.38 -40.05
CA GLN A 915 -10.56 -17.83 -41.41
C GLN A 915 -9.56 -18.58 -42.31
N ASN A 916 -8.64 -19.35 -41.74
CA ASN A 916 -7.81 -20.29 -42.49
C ASN A 916 -8.29 -21.73 -42.26
N ASN A 917 -7.63 -22.52 -41.41
CA ASN A 917 -8.04 -23.88 -41.10
C ASN A 917 -8.78 -23.93 -39.78
N GLY A 918 -9.83 -24.75 -39.70
CA GLY A 918 -10.44 -25.02 -38.40
C GLY A 918 -9.43 -25.67 -37.45
N ILE A 919 -8.73 -26.70 -37.93
CA ILE A 919 -7.59 -27.33 -37.27
C ILE A 919 -6.47 -27.52 -38.30
N ASP A 920 -5.26 -27.09 -37.97
CA ASP A 920 -4.03 -27.44 -38.69
C ASP A 920 -3.05 -28.17 -37.77
N SER A 921 -2.89 -29.47 -38.02
CA SER A 921 -2.04 -30.35 -37.24
C SER A 921 -0.77 -30.72 -38.00
N SER A 922 0.29 -29.92 -37.85
CA SER A 922 1.61 -30.19 -38.40
C SER A 922 2.59 -30.83 -37.40
N GLY A 923 2.22 -30.90 -36.12
CA GLY A 923 2.97 -31.58 -35.06
C GLY A 923 2.68 -33.10 -34.96
N SER A 924 3.34 -33.77 -34.02
CA SER A 924 3.13 -35.18 -33.67
C SER A 924 2.21 -35.37 -32.45
N GLY A 925 1.79 -34.30 -31.79
CA GLY A 925 0.82 -34.33 -30.69
C GLY A 925 -0.61 -34.59 -31.18
N ASN A 926 -1.48 -35.08 -30.29
CA ASN A 926 -2.86 -35.42 -30.62
C ASN A 926 -3.81 -34.24 -30.35
N ILE A 927 -4.83 -34.10 -31.19
CA ILE A 927 -5.93 -33.17 -30.98
C ILE A 927 -7.21 -33.98 -30.77
N THR A 928 -7.79 -33.92 -29.57
CA THR A 928 -8.98 -34.70 -29.20
C THR A 928 -10.14 -33.80 -28.83
N LEU A 929 -11.26 -33.94 -29.52
CA LEU A 929 -12.53 -33.27 -29.23
C LEU A 929 -13.55 -34.32 -28.77
N THR A 930 -14.14 -34.13 -27.60
CA THR A 930 -15.20 -35.00 -27.06
C THR A 930 -16.44 -34.17 -26.74
N ALA A 931 -17.58 -34.52 -27.32
CA ALA A 931 -18.89 -33.91 -27.10
C ALA A 931 -19.98 -35.00 -27.06
N ALA A 932 -19.92 -35.87 -26.05
CA ALA A 932 -20.70 -37.12 -26.01
C ALA A 932 -22.22 -36.92 -26.22
N SER A 933 -22.80 -35.83 -25.74
CA SER A 933 -24.21 -35.48 -25.96
C SER A 933 -24.45 -34.39 -27.00
N GLY A 934 -23.39 -33.76 -27.51
CA GLY A 934 -23.46 -32.59 -28.39
C GLY A 934 -22.70 -32.78 -29.70
N THR A 935 -22.32 -31.65 -30.31
CA THR A 935 -21.67 -31.64 -31.63
C THR A 935 -20.22 -31.21 -31.50
N ASN A 936 -19.31 -31.85 -32.23
CA ASN A 936 -18.02 -31.26 -32.56
C ASN A 936 -18.16 -30.59 -33.92
N ALA A 937 -18.05 -29.27 -33.98
CA ALA A 937 -18.18 -28.52 -35.22
C ALA A 937 -16.89 -27.74 -35.49
N VAL A 938 -16.26 -28.00 -36.64
CA VAL A 938 -14.98 -27.44 -37.05
C VAL A 938 -15.14 -26.80 -38.43
N TYR A 939 -14.95 -25.49 -38.51
CA TYR A 939 -15.10 -24.71 -39.72
C TYR A 939 -13.80 -23.97 -40.06
N GLY A 940 -13.26 -24.20 -41.25
CA GLY A 940 -12.21 -23.40 -41.88
C GLY A 940 -12.79 -22.44 -42.93
N SER A 941 -12.01 -21.41 -43.26
CA SER A 941 -12.35 -20.32 -44.19
C SER A 941 -13.65 -19.59 -43.89
N VAL A 942 -13.98 -19.40 -42.61
CA VAL A 942 -15.23 -18.72 -42.20
C VAL A 942 -15.15 -17.22 -42.40
N ASN A 943 -16.13 -16.63 -43.08
CA ASN A 943 -16.40 -15.21 -43.06
C ASN A 943 -17.24 -14.84 -41.83
N PHE A 944 -16.71 -13.96 -40.98
CA PHE A 944 -17.39 -13.48 -39.77
C PHE A 944 -18.17 -12.18 -39.98
N ASP A 945 -18.02 -11.50 -41.13
CA ASP A 945 -18.69 -10.23 -41.45
C ASP A 945 -20.13 -10.43 -41.95
N THR A 946 -20.48 -11.66 -42.31
CA THR A 946 -21.84 -12.05 -42.66
C THR A 946 -22.56 -12.63 -41.43
N GLU A 947 -23.85 -12.32 -41.24
CA GLU A 947 -24.68 -12.96 -40.19
C GLU A 947 -24.78 -14.50 -40.35
N SER A 948 -24.30 -15.02 -41.47
CA SER A 948 -24.07 -16.42 -41.80
C SER A 948 -22.57 -16.75 -41.79
N ILE A 949 -22.20 -17.94 -41.29
CA ILE A 949 -20.86 -18.52 -41.51
C ILE A 949 -20.80 -18.94 -42.98
N GLU A 950 -20.47 -18.00 -43.86
CA GLU A 950 -20.21 -18.28 -45.27
C GLU A 950 -18.73 -18.53 -45.45
N GLN A 951 -18.38 -19.61 -46.14
CA GLN A 951 -16.99 -19.93 -46.39
C GLN A 951 -16.47 -19.02 -47.51
N THR A 952 -15.35 -18.32 -47.31
CA THR A 952 -14.74 -17.46 -48.32
C THR A 952 -13.23 -17.46 -48.17
N GLY A 953 -12.51 -18.26 -48.98
CA GLY A 953 -11.04 -18.22 -49.00
C GLY A 953 -10.44 -19.45 -49.69
N PRO A 954 -9.55 -19.31 -50.68
CA PRO A 954 -9.19 -20.41 -51.57
C PRO A 954 -8.45 -21.60 -50.93
N ASP A 955 -7.88 -21.47 -49.72
CA ASP A 955 -6.89 -22.44 -49.21
C ASP A 955 -7.21 -23.06 -47.83
N GLY A 956 -8.28 -22.67 -47.15
CA GLY A 956 -8.54 -23.14 -45.78
C GLY A 956 -9.37 -24.42 -45.71
N ALA A 957 -8.86 -25.41 -44.97
CA ALA A 957 -9.53 -26.69 -44.74
C ALA A 957 -10.30 -26.72 -43.41
N GLY A 958 -11.29 -27.60 -43.28
CA GLY A 958 -11.90 -27.87 -41.97
C GLY A 958 -10.86 -28.45 -41.02
N ILE A 959 -10.25 -29.56 -41.42
CA ILE A 959 -9.12 -30.19 -40.72
C ILE A 959 -7.99 -30.44 -41.72
N ARG A 960 -6.79 -29.94 -41.42
CA ARG A 960 -5.53 -30.24 -42.13
C ARG A 960 -4.61 -31.03 -41.20
N VAL A 961 -4.02 -32.12 -41.69
CA VAL A 961 -3.00 -32.89 -40.97
C VAL A 961 -1.80 -33.12 -41.88
N ALA A 962 -0.63 -32.71 -41.40
CA ALA A 962 0.65 -32.86 -42.09
C ALA A 962 1.77 -33.43 -41.18
N GLY A 963 1.52 -33.57 -39.87
CA GLY A 963 2.44 -34.16 -38.89
C GLY A 963 1.86 -35.38 -38.19
N ASP A 964 2.72 -36.18 -37.51
CA ASP A 964 2.46 -37.57 -37.04
C ASP A 964 1.33 -37.72 -36.01
N GLY A 965 0.70 -36.61 -35.63
CA GLY A 965 -0.39 -36.55 -34.68
C GLY A 965 -1.70 -37.12 -35.23
N THR A 966 -2.62 -37.38 -34.30
CA THR A 966 -3.99 -37.79 -34.62
C THR A 966 -4.99 -36.70 -34.24
N VAL A 967 -5.91 -36.37 -35.15
CA VAL A 967 -7.07 -35.53 -34.86
C VAL A 967 -8.30 -36.44 -34.66
N SER A 968 -8.83 -36.50 -33.44
CA SER A 968 -9.95 -37.37 -33.05
C SER A 968 -11.15 -36.57 -32.57
N LEU A 969 -12.29 -36.68 -33.26
CA LEU A 969 -13.56 -36.09 -32.86
C LEU A 969 -14.53 -37.21 -32.44
N GLN A 970 -14.98 -37.16 -31.19
CA GLN A 970 -15.94 -38.10 -30.60
C GLN A 970 -17.17 -37.34 -30.12
N GLY A 971 -18.36 -37.62 -30.64
CA GLY A 971 -19.55 -36.88 -30.20
C GLY A 971 -20.87 -37.49 -30.64
N LYS A 972 -21.97 -36.80 -30.38
CA LYS A 972 -23.25 -37.19 -30.98
C LYS A 972 -23.27 -36.90 -32.48
N SER A 973 -22.70 -35.76 -32.86
CA SER A 973 -22.49 -35.39 -34.25
C SER A 973 -21.10 -34.78 -34.43
N ASN A 974 -20.45 -35.05 -35.56
CA ASN A 974 -19.27 -34.32 -35.98
C ASN A 974 -19.57 -33.59 -37.29
N ILE A 975 -19.23 -32.31 -37.36
CA ILE A 975 -19.36 -31.45 -38.54
C ILE A 975 -17.99 -30.87 -38.83
N VAL A 976 -17.47 -31.12 -40.02
CA VAL A 976 -16.20 -30.59 -40.49
C VAL A 976 -16.45 -29.92 -41.83
N SER A 977 -16.09 -28.65 -41.96
CA SER A 977 -16.33 -27.87 -43.17
C SER A 977 -15.13 -26.99 -43.49
N GLY A 978 -14.62 -27.02 -44.72
CA GLY A 978 -13.58 -26.10 -45.21
C GLY A 978 -13.93 -25.57 -46.60
N TRP A 979 -13.24 -24.55 -47.07
CA TRP A 979 -13.36 -24.14 -48.48
C TRP A 979 -12.54 -25.09 -49.36
N ASP A 980 -11.23 -25.23 -49.13
CA ASP A 980 -10.43 -26.19 -49.92
C ASP A 980 -10.93 -27.63 -49.70
N ALA A 981 -10.73 -28.17 -48.49
CA ALA A 981 -11.23 -29.49 -48.15
C ALA A 981 -11.94 -29.53 -46.80
N GLY A 982 -12.92 -30.41 -46.65
CA GLY A 982 -13.41 -30.76 -45.32
C GLY A 982 -12.29 -31.36 -44.49
N ILE A 983 -11.65 -32.42 -45.00
CA ILE A 983 -10.44 -33.02 -44.42
C ILE A 983 -9.32 -33.04 -45.46
N LYS A 984 -8.14 -32.53 -45.10
CA LYS A 984 -6.92 -32.54 -45.90
C LYS A 984 -5.80 -33.31 -45.18
N LEU A 985 -5.33 -34.42 -45.75
CA LEU A 985 -4.13 -35.12 -45.29
C LEU A 985 -3.02 -34.86 -46.31
N LYS A 986 -1.92 -34.23 -45.89
CA LYS A 986 -0.81 -33.87 -46.79
C LYS A 986 0.46 -34.59 -46.35
N VAL A 987 1.23 -35.12 -47.30
CA VAL A 987 2.61 -35.56 -47.02
C VAL A 987 3.46 -34.33 -46.70
N ALA A 988 4.17 -34.33 -45.57
CA ALA A 988 5.13 -33.27 -45.25
C ALA A 988 6.16 -33.10 -46.39
N ASP A 989 6.58 -31.86 -46.67
CA ASP A 989 7.55 -31.55 -47.74
C ASP A 989 8.97 -32.11 -47.47
N THR A 990 9.21 -32.70 -46.29
CA THR A 990 10.45 -33.39 -45.90
C THR A 990 10.22 -34.90 -45.88
N GLU A 991 11.10 -35.65 -46.56
CA GLU A 991 11.12 -37.12 -46.77
C GLU A 991 10.20 -37.93 -45.83
N PRO A 992 9.29 -38.76 -46.38
CA PRO A 992 8.37 -39.56 -45.59
C PRO A 992 9.15 -40.64 -44.84
N GLU A 993 9.48 -40.39 -43.57
CA GLU A 993 9.43 -41.49 -42.60
C GLU A 993 7.97 -41.98 -42.55
N GLU A 994 7.74 -43.24 -42.20
CA GLU A 994 6.43 -43.91 -42.22
C GLU A 994 5.42 -43.29 -41.23
N GLY A 995 5.08 -42.01 -41.42
CA GLY A 995 4.27 -41.18 -40.55
C GLY A 995 2.80 -41.55 -40.63
N HIS A 996 2.20 -41.79 -39.47
CA HIS A 996 0.81 -42.18 -39.31
C HIS A 996 -0.08 -40.95 -39.11
N TYR A 997 -0.13 -40.04 -40.08
CA TYR A 997 -1.06 -38.90 -40.03
C TYR A 997 -2.50 -39.42 -40.06
N SER A 998 -3.30 -39.14 -39.03
CA SER A 998 -4.65 -39.69 -38.98
C SER A 998 -5.75 -38.76 -38.48
N VAL A 999 -6.93 -38.89 -39.10
CA VAL A 999 -8.16 -38.25 -38.65
C VAL A 999 -9.17 -39.33 -38.31
N MET A 1000 -9.76 -39.24 -37.12
CA MET A 1000 -10.81 -40.15 -36.64
C MET A 1000 -12.06 -39.35 -36.27
N LEU A 1001 -13.17 -39.60 -36.96
CA LEU A 1001 -14.49 -39.09 -36.61
C LEU A 1001 -15.36 -40.25 -36.12
N ASP A 1002 -15.73 -40.27 -34.84
CA ASP A 1002 -16.64 -41.25 -34.25
C ASP A 1002 -17.87 -40.54 -33.67
N ALA A 1003 -19.05 -40.79 -34.25
CA ALA A 1003 -20.30 -40.18 -33.79
C ALA A 1003 -21.54 -40.98 -34.17
N GLU A 1004 -22.74 -40.52 -33.79
CA GLU A 1004 -23.96 -41.00 -34.44
C GLU A 1004 -23.99 -40.52 -35.90
N ASN A 1005 -23.61 -39.26 -36.14
CA ASN A 1005 -23.60 -38.66 -37.49
C ASN A 1005 -22.30 -37.90 -37.74
N ASN A 1006 -21.66 -38.14 -38.88
CA ASN A 1006 -20.51 -37.38 -39.35
C ASN A 1006 -20.90 -36.65 -40.65
N SER A 1007 -20.58 -35.36 -40.73
CA SER A 1007 -20.72 -34.54 -41.93
C SER A 1007 -19.38 -33.88 -42.25
N VAL A 1008 -18.86 -34.13 -43.44
CA VAL A 1008 -17.61 -33.55 -43.94
C VAL A 1008 -17.89 -32.84 -45.25
N THR A 1009 -17.65 -31.54 -45.30
CA THR A 1009 -17.95 -30.69 -46.47
C THR A 1009 -16.70 -29.92 -46.89
N GLY A 1010 -16.37 -29.91 -48.17
CA GLY A 1010 -15.42 -28.96 -48.76
C GLY A 1010 -15.98 -28.34 -50.01
N HIS A 1011 -15.52 -27.15 -50.39
CA HIS A 1011 -15.82 -26.60 -51.70
C HIS A 1011 -15.08 -27.39 -52.79
N ASP A 1012 -13.77 -27.60 -52.67
CA ASP A 1012 -13.01 -28.38 -53.65
C ASP A 1012 -13.10 -29.88 -53.37
N HIS A 1013 -12.82 -30.31 -52.14
CA HIS A 1013 -12.83 -31.73 -51.80
C HIS A 1013 -13.54 -32.03 -50.48
N GLY A 1014 -14.38 -33.07 -50.42
CA GLY A 1014 -14.91 -33.54 -49.14
C GLY A 1014 -13.76 -34.05 -48.27
N ILE A 1015 -13.00 -35.01 -48.81
CA ILE A 1015 -11.73 -35.49 -48.25
C ILE A 1015 -10.67 -35.43 -49.36
N ASP A 1016 -9.53 -34.77 -49.11
CA ASP A 1016 -8.33 -34.82 -49.95
C ASP A 1016 -7.17 -35.44 -49.16
N ALA A 1017 -6.71 -36.62 -49.54
CA ALA A 1017 -5.73 -37.37 -48.78
C ALA A 1017 -4.54 -37.82 -49.63
N GLU A 1018 -3.40 -37.14 -49.47
CA GLU A 1018 -2.09 -37.50 -50.01
C GLU A 1018 -1.32 -38.27 -48.92
N GLY A 1019 -1.54 -39.59 -48.80
CA GLY A 1019 -1.03 -40.42 -47.70
C GLY A 1019 -1.88 -40.40 -46.42
N GLY A 1020 -1.40 -41.07 -45.37
CA GLY A 1020 -2.06 -41.11 -44.05
C GLY A 1020 -3.33 -42.00 -43.97
N THR A 1021 -4.10 -41.83 -42.90
CA THR A 1021 -5.34 -42.58 -42.62
C THR A 1021 -6.50 -41.67 -42.23
N ALA A 1022 -7.65 -41.79 -42.90
CA ALA A 1022 -8.90 -41.19 -42.44
C ALA A 1022 -9.90 -42.28 -42.03
N LEU A 1023 -10.47 -42.17 -40.84
CA LEU A 1023 -11.48 -43.08 -40.32
C LEU A 1023 -12.73 -42.31 -39.92
N LEU A 1024 -13.86 -42.63 -40.57
CA LEU A 1024 -15.17 -42.10 -40.23
C LEU A 1024 -16.05 -43.26 -39.75
N HIS A 1025 -16.55 -43.19 -38.53
CA HIS A 1025 -17.40 -44.20 -37.90
C HIS A 1025 -18.70 -43.56 -37.40
N ALA A 1026 -19.82 -44.06 -37.93
CA ALA A 1026 -21.17 -43.71 -37.51
C ALA A 1026 -21.81 -44.89 -36.75
N SER A 1027 -22.06 -44.73 -35.45
CA SER A 1027 -22.47 -45.82 -34.54
C SER A 1027 -23.98 -45.87 -34.24
N GLY A 1028 -24.77 -44.87 -34.65
CA GLY A 1028 -26.21 -44.79 -34.37
C GLY A 1028 -27.11 -45.70 -35.24
N ASP A 1029 -28.30 -46.06 -34.73
CA ASP A 1029 -29.31 -46.89 -35.42
C ASP A 1029 -29.77 -46.33 -36.78
N SER A 1030 -29.68 -45.01 -36.95
CA SER A 1030 -29.88 -44.28 -38.21
C SER A 1030 -28.70 -43.36 -38.52
N GLY A 1031 -27.54 -43.68 -37.95
CA GLY A 1031 -26.34 -42.87 -38.06
C GLY A 1031 -25.82 -42.82 -39.50
N TYR A 1032 -25.22 -41.71 -39.89
CA TYR A 1032 -24.69 -41.58 -41.24
C TYR A 1032 -23.32 -40.94 -41.28
N ASN A 1033 -22.56 -41.27 -42.32
CA ASN A 1033 -21.43 -40.47 -42.76
C ASN A 1033 -21.82 -39.76 -44.05
N MET A 1034 -21.72 -38.44 -44.08
CA MET A 1034 -22.01 -37.62 -45.24
C MET A 1034 -20.75 -36.86 -45.65
N ILE A 1035 -20.31 -37.06 -46.88
CA ILE A 1035 -19.13 -36.41 -47.46
C ILE A 1035 -19.60 -35.63 -48.67
N VAL A 1036 -19.36 -34.31 -48.66
CA VAL A 1036 -19.85 -33.39 -49.69
C VAL A 1036 -18.67 -32.60 -50.27
N ALA A 1037 -18.63 -32.50 -51.60
CA ALA A 1037 -17.77 -31.54 -52.30
C ALA A 1037 -18.62 -30.65 -53.20
N GLU A 1038 -18.44 -29.33 -53.17
CA GLU A 1038 -19.25 -28.39 -53.96
C GLU A 1038 -18.81 -28.23 -55.41
N GLU A 1039 -17.53 -28.39 -55.73
CA GLU A 1039 -16.99 -28.29 -57.10
C GLU A 1039 -16.13 -29.48 -57.50
N GLY A 1040 -15.23 -29.97 -56.63
CA GLY A 1040 -14.26 -30.99 -56.98
C GLY A 1040 -14.68 -32.42 -56.62
N SER A 1041 -13.87 -33.15 -55.85
CA SER A 1041 -14.11 -34.58 -55.58
C SER A 1041 -14.66 -34.84 -54.20
N GLY A 1042 -15.67 -35.70 -54.08
CA GLY A 1042 -16.18 -36.13 -52.77
C GLY A 1042 -15.07 -36.73 -51.91
N ILE A 1043 -14.32 -37.68 -52.48
CA ILE A 1043 -13.06 -38.19 -51.91
C ILE A 1043 -11.99 -38.18 -52.99
N ARG A 1044 -10.88 -37.48 -52.75
CA ARG A 1044 -9.63 -37.61 -53.48
C ARG A 1044 -8.59 -38.28 -52.59
N SER A 1045 -7.89 -39.29 -53.11
CA SER A 1045 -6.92 -40.05 -52.35
C SER A 1045 -5.72 -40.44 -53.21
N VAL A 1046 -4.51 -40.24 -52.71
CA VAL A 1046 -3.23 -40.59 -53.33
C VAL A 1046 -2.41 -41.40 -52.33
N GLY A 1047 -2.46 -42.72 -52.40
CA GLY A 1047 -1.70 -43.61 -51.50
C GLY A 1047 -2.16 -43.59 -50.03
N ALA A 1048 -3.37 -43.11 -49.74
CA ALA A 1048 -3.92 -43.05 -48.38
C ALA A 1048 -4.86 -44.22 -48.06
N GLN A 1049 -5.10 -44.47 -46.77
CA GLN A 1049 -6.14 -45.39 -46.30
C GLN A 1049 -7.36 -44.62 -45.79
N ILE A 1050 -8.53 -44.84 -46.38
CA ILE A 1050 -9.78 -44.20 -45.98
C ILE A 1050 -10.80 -45.27 -45.62
N THR A 1051 -11.30 -45.25 -44.39
CA THR A 1051 -12.33 -46.18 -43.91
C THR A 1051 -13.57 -45.41 -43.50
N VAL A 1052 -14.71 -45.71 -44.10
CA VAL A 1052 -16.01 -45.10 -43.79
C VAL A 1052 -16.99 -46.18 -43.37
N THR A 1053 -17.35 -46.21 -42.09
CA THR A 1053 -18.19 -47.24 -41.48
C THR A 1053 -19.46 -46.62 -40.88
N ALA A 1054 -20.62 -47.18 -41.21
CA ALA A 1054 -21.87 -46.91 -40.52
C ALA A 1054 -22.45 -48.23 -40.01
N ASP A 1055 -22.56 -48.42 -38.70
CA ASP A 1055 -22.89 -49.74 -38.11
C ASP A 1055 -24.30 -50.22 -38.47
N GLN A 1056 -25.28 -49.33 -38.41
CA GLN A 1056 -26.69 -49.59 -38.75
C GLN A 1056 -27.26 -48.66 -39.82
N GLY A 1057 -26.60 -47.54 -40.12
CA GLY A 1057 -27.09 -46.57 -41.11
C GLY A 1057 -26.24 -46.49 -42.38
N SER A 1058 -26.14 -45.30 -42.97
CA SER A 1058 -25.73 -45.14 -44.38
C SER A 1058 -24.53 -44.23 -44.57
N ASN A 1059 -23.76 -44.48 -45.62
CA ASN A 1059 -22.69 -43.60 -46.07
C ASN A 1059 -23.10 -42.87 -47.35
N TYR A 1060 -22.89 -41.56 -47.41
CA TYR A 1060 -23.22 -40.69 -48.53
C TYR A 1060 -21.98 -39.95 -49.01
N VAL A 1061 -21.74 -39.97 -50.33
CA VAL A 1061 -20.74 -39.13 -50.99
C VAL A 1061 -21.46 -38.36 -52.09
N LEU A 1062 -21.52 -37.03 -51.97
CA LEU A 1062 -22.30 -36.15 -52.85
C LEU A 1062 -21.41 -35.07 -53.45
N THR A 1063 -21.37 -34.97 -54.77
CA THR A 1063 -20.53 -33.98 -55.44
C THR A 1063 -20.97 -33.74 -56.90
N PRO A 1064 -20.79 -32.53 -57.47
CA PRO A 1064 -20.94 -32.32 -58.89
C PRO A 1064 -19.69 -32.70 -59.70
N GLY A 1065 -18.54 -32.93 -59.08
CA GLY A 1065 -17.33 -33.44 -59.74
C GLY A 1065 -17.21 -34.96 -59.64
N LYS A 1066 -16.04 -35.48 -59.22
CA LYS A 1066 -15.81 -36.93 -59.10
C LYS A 1066 -16.25 -37.45 -57.74
N GLY A 1067 -17.04 -38.52 -57.69
CA GLY A 1067 -17.46 -39.12 -56.42
C GLY A 1067 -16.26 -39.59 -55.59
N ILE A 1068 -15.44 -40.48 -56.17
CA ILE A 1068 -14.17 -40.95 -55.60
C ILE A 1068 -13.09 -40.87 -56.68
N ASP A 1069 -11.95 -40.26 -56.37
CA ASP A 1069 -10.72 -40.21 -57.17
C ASP A 1069 -9.57 -40.87 -56.37
N ALA A 1070 -9.26 -42.13 -56.66
CA ALA A 1070 -8.32 -42.97 -55.91
C ALA A 1070 -7.08 -43.31 -56.74
N LEU A 1071 -5.93 -42.78 -56.36
CA LEU A 1071 -4.68 -42.83 -57.10
C LEU A 1071 -3.58 -43.56 -56.31
N SER A 1072 -2.57 -44.07 -57.02
CA SER A 1072 -1.28 -44.49 -56.44
C SER A 1072 -1.36 -45.47 -55.25
N GLY A 1073 -2.27 -46.45 -55.30
CA GLY A 1073 -2.32 -47.53 -54.31
C GLY A 1073 -3.19 -47.24 -53.09
N SER A 1074 -4.04 -46.22 -53.14
CA SER A 1074 -5.02 -45.91 -52.09
C SER A 1074 -5.89 -47.11 -51.72
N VAL A 1075 -6.29 -47.19 -50.45
CA VAL A 1075 -7.24 -48.19 -49.94
C VAL A 1075 -8.46 -47.48 -49.38
N ILE A 1076 -9.62 -47.65 -50.01
CA ILE A 1076 -10.86 -47.01 -49.61
C ILE A 1076 -11.93 -48.06 -49.30
N ASP A 1077 -12.30 -48.17 -48.02
CA ASP A 1077 -13.22 -49.17 -47.51
C ASP A 1077 -14.51 -48.53 -46.98
N PHE A 1078 -15.64 -48.89 -47.57
CA PHE A 1078 -16.97 -48.49 -47.13
C PHE A 1078 -17.72 -49.68 -46.54
N THR A 1079 -18.19 -49.54 -45.30
CA THR A 1079 -19.07 -50.52 -44.63
C THR A 1079 -20.33 -49.82 -44.13
N ALA A 1080 -21.51 -50.33 -44.47
CA ALA A 1080 -22.80 -49.79 -44.03
C ALA A 1080 -23.76 -50.89 -43.57
N GLY A 1081 -24.37 -50.71 -42.41
CA GLY A 1081 -25.53 -51.49 -41.95
C GLY A 1081 -26.81 -51.15 -42.71
N GLY A 1082 -26.87 -49.97 -43.32
CA GLY A 1082 -27.87 -49.52 -44.29
C GLY A 1082 -27.31 -49.54 -45.71
N SER A 1083 -27.14 -48.37 -46.33
CA SER A 1083 -26.67 -48.23 -47.73
C SER A 1083 -25.39 -47.40 -47.88
N ASN A 1084 -24.59 -47.71 -48.89
CA ASN A 1084 -23.57 -46.81 -49.42
C ASN A 1084 -24.13 -46.10 -50.66
N PHE A 1085 -24.10 -44.77 -50.69
CA PHE A 1085 -24.62 -43.95 -51.78
C PHE A 1085 -23.56 -42.96 -52.27
N ILE A 1086 -23.14 -43.09 -53.52
CA ILE A 1086 -22.18 -42.20 -54.17
C ILE A 1086 -22.89 -41.54 -55.35
N GLN A 1087 -22.96 -40.21 -55.36
CA GLN A 1087 -23.51 -39.42 -56.43
C GLN A 1087 -22.49 -38.38 -56.90
N ALA A 1088 -22.16 -38.46 -58.19
CA ALA A 1088 -21.23 -37.58 -58.89
C ALA A 1088 -21.90 -36.92 -60.09
N GLY A 1089 -21.48 -35.71 -60.44
CA GLY A 1089 -22.02 -34.97 -61.58
C GLY A 1089 -23.28 -34.16 -61.26
N GLN A 1090 -23.32 -32.92 -61.73
CA GLN A 1090 -24.55 -32.14 -61.73
C GLN A 1090 -25.45 -32.64 -62.87
N LEU A 1091 -26.67 -33.06 -62.55
CA LEU A 1091 -27.71 -33.32 -63.54
C LEU A 1091 -28.31 -31.96 -63.94
N ASP A 1092 -27.51 -31.08 -64.53
CA ASP A 1092 -28.03 -29.82 -65.04
C ASP A 1092 -29.01 -30.14 -66.18
N VAL A 1093 -30.23 -29.60 -66.04
CA VAL A 1093 -31.38 -29.84 -66.93
C VAL A 1093 -31.11 -29.31 -68.35
N SER A 1094 -29.99 -28.59 -68.54
CA SER A 1094 -29.47 -28.09 -69.82
C SER A 1094 -28.70 -29.13 -70.67
N GLY A 1095 -28.35 -30.30 -70.11
CA GLY A 1095 -27.79 -31.42 -70.87
C GLY A 1095 -26.30 -31.35 -71.22
N ASN A 1096 -25.53 -30.41 -70.65
CA ASN A 1096 -24.07 -30.39 -70.75
C ASN A 1096 -23.44 -31.00 -69.50
N ALA A 1097 -23.21 -32.32 -69.50
CA ALA A 1097 -22.32 -32.94 -68.53
C ALA A 1097 -20.88 -32.44 -68.77
N THR A 1098 -20.21 -31.94 -67.72
CA THR A 1098 -18.75 -31.75 -67.76
C THR A 1098 -18.10 -33.12 -67.98
N ALA A 1099 -17.17 -33.19 -68.93
CA ALA A 1099 -16.70 -34.46 -69.52
C ALA A 1099 -15.93 -35.39 -68.56
N ASP A 1100 -15.65 -34.96 -67.32
CA ASP A 1100 -14.79 -35.66 -66.36
C ASP A 1100 -15.49 -36.07 -65.03
N ALA A 1101 -16.83 -35.99 -64.96
CA ALA A 1101 -17.61 -36.35 -63.76
C ALA A 1101 -17.84 -37.87 -63.59
N TYR A 1102 -16.75 -38.63 -63.33
CA TYR A 1102 -16.82 -40.04 -62.96
C TYR A 1102 -17.36 -40.23 -61.55
N ALA A 1103 -18.23 -41.23 -61.33
CA ALA A 1103 -18.61 -41.58 -59.96
C ALA A 1103 -17.44 -42.20 -59.19
N ILE A 1104 -16.60 -42.99 -59.87
CA ILE A 1104 -15.36 -43.56 -59.34
C ILE A 1104 -14.27 -43.54 -60.42
N ASP A 1105 -13.14 -42.91 -60.15
CA ASP A 1105 -11.88 -42.98 -60.90
C ASP A 1105 -10.83 -43.64 -59.99
N ALA A 1106 -10.36 -44.83 -60.34
CA ALA A 1106 -9.43 -45.61 -59.53
C ALA A 1106 -8.25 -46.09 -60.38
N THR A 1107 -7.06 -45.55 -60.14
CA THR A 1107 -5.86 -45.86 -60.93
C THR A 1107 -4.64 -46.15 -60.05
N GLY A 1108 -3.62 -46.78 -60.63
CA GLY A 1108 -2.33 -46.97 -59.93
C GLY A 1108 -2.34 -48.05 -58.85
N GLY A 1109 -3.19 -49.09 -58.98
CA GLY A 1109 -3.23 -50.22 -58.03
C GLY A 1109 -4.07 -49.99 -56.78
N SER A 1110 -4.90 -48.94 -56.75
CA SER A 1110 -5.83 -48.63 -55.66
C SER A 1110 -6.88 -49.72 -55.44
N LYS A 1111 -7.31 -49.91 -54.20
CA LYS A 1111 -8.32 -50.87 -53.77
C LYS A 1111 -9.54 -50.15 -53.22
N LEU A 1112 -10.71 -50.50 -53.72
CA LEU A 1112 -11.98 -50.00 -53.22
C LEU A 1112 -12.87 -51.18 -52.80
N SER A 1113 -13.43 -51.11 -51.60
CA SER A 1113 -14.36 -52.10 -51.06
C SER A 1113 -15.66 -51.44 -50.62
N PHE A 1114 -16.79 -52.01 -51.05
CA PHE A 1114 -18.12 -51.52 -50.67
C PHE A 1114 -18.95 -52.66 -50.11
N LYS A 1115 -19.27 -52.61 -48.82
CA LYS A 1115 -20.12 -53.57 -48.13
C LYS A 1115 -21.31 -52.84 -47.54
N ALA A 1116 -22.52 -53.20 -47.97
CA ALA A 1116 -23.76 -52.68 -47.41
C ALA A 1116 -24.72 -53.85 -47.15
N LYS A 1117 -25.53 -53.76 -46.10
CA LYS A 1117 -26.62 -54.72 -45.85
C LYS A 1117 -27.77 -54.51 -46.84
N ASP A 1118 -28.11 -53.25 -47.13
CA ASP A 1118 -29.25 -52.89 -47.97
C ASP A 1118 -28.84 -52.67 -49.43
N SER A 1119 -28.02 -51.65 -49.71
CA SER A 1119 -27.61 -51.34 -51.10
C SER A 1119 -26.27 -50.61 -51.21
N ASN A 1120 -25.57 -50.83 -52.33
CA ASN A 1120 -24.48 -49.97 -52.78
C ASN A 1120 -24.95 -49.28 -54.08
N SER A 1121 -25.20 -47.98 -54.03
CA SER A 1121 -25.72 -47.17 -55.13
C SER A 1121 -24.64 -46.20 -55.62
N ILE A 1122 -24.30 -46.27 -56.90
CA ILE A 1122 -23.28 -45.42 -57.53
C ILE A 1122 -23.91 -44.75 -58.75
N LEU A 1123 -24.00 -43.42 -58.74
CA LEU A 1123 -24.63 -42.59 -59.76
C LEU A 1123 -23.62 -41.57 -60.28
N GLY A 1124 -23.51 -41.46 -61.60
CA GLY A 1124 -22.65 -40.50 -62.28
C GLY A 1124 -23.35 -39.88 -63.50
N ALA A 1125 -23.04 -38.62 -63.83
CA ALA A 1125 -23.62 -37.91 -64.97
C ALA A 1125 -23.06 -38.37 -66.34
N ALA A 1126 -21.87 -38.97 -66.38
CA ALA A 1126 -21.22 -39.46 -67.59
C ALA A 1126 -21.10 -40.99 -67.64
N MET A 1127 -21.27 -41.59 -68.83
CA MET A 1127 -20.84 -42.97 -69.09
C MET A 1127 -19.43 -42.96 -69.73
N PRO A 1128 -18.48 -43.80 -69.27
CA PRO A 1128 -18.66 -44.86 -68.28
C PRO A 1128 -18.71 -44.33 -66.84
N LEU A 1129 -19.53 -44.96 -66.00
CA LEU A 1129 -19.72 -44.63 -64.57
C LEU A 1129 -18.45 -44.84 -63.72
N MET A 1130 -17.53 -45.66 -64.21
CA MET A 1130 -16.30 -46.05 -63.51
C MET A 1130 -15.13 -46.15 -64.49
N LYS A 1131 -13.97 -45.63 -64.10
CA LYS A 1131 -12.69 -45.80 -64.77
C LYS A 1131 -11.73 -46.49 -63.81
N ALA A 1132 -11.30 -47.71 -64.14
CA ALA A 1132 -10.41 -48.52 -63.30
C ALA A 1132 -9.25 -49.07 -64.14
N GLN A 1133 -8.01 -48.97 -63.65
CA GLN A 1133 -6.80 -49.54 -64.28
C GLN A 1133 -5.96 -50.37 -63.30
#